data_AF-A0AA90JVW7-F1
#
_entry.id   AF-A0AA90JVW7-F1
#
_cell.length_a   1.000
_cell.length_b   1.000
_cell.length_c   1.000
_cell.angle_alpha   90.00
_cell.angle_beta   90.00
_cell.angle_gamma   90.00
#
_symmetry.space_group_name_H-M   'P 1'
#
loop_
_entity.id
_entity.type
_entity.pdbx_description
1 polymer ?
#
loop_
_entity_poly.entity_id
_entity_poly.type
_entity_poly.pdbx_seq_one_letter_code
_entity_poly.pdbx_strand_id
1 'polypeptide(L)'
;MRTSEEIYHRVRWDARFDPARFVLGVRQRGAVAKRVPLASFVPGGEIPWHRVEFVEADGEPVWDRASGLDRLDDCAAGRVRRARLLRAPHFTARTPHRWDAVAGGWTPVTGEGAERPPGDGRLRVLTWNTLWDRYDADRIDSARRRPMLLAALEHADADVVALQEVDAALLRAVLNSPWVRARYLLAGDPGGRAVADTGLLLLSRLPLREAGDRPLGPHKALLAATVETAAGPVVVAVTHLSSDHSPAGADRRRSELGLVAEGLAGIDGEVVLAGDFNDGGATPSRALGLSDVWSTVRGARDRTPTFDPSVNPLAAVSSLTGRAARLDRVLLRPGGALRPRGVRLIGELPDAEGWFASDHFGVVAELTVGARPEAMSGLSVGVAPGAPGRLNAAGGSEALGEPEVLDVPPTARTAVAWIPARGLWPAVQEVRRRHDPQVDRWPPHVNVLFGFVPEADFNAALGPLAAAVAEVPPFEAVLAGVRSFDHRDDATVWLDPAAGGAAPWQALRRALERRFPRCRGRAEGWTPHLTLGRTREPARLAAECAPRIGELTSYVGELAVLSRRGDEPFAIRATVALGTGEVRWAGAHPQAGARPQTGAHPQAGVHPRGEAEGGAGGSGTAAGGAGIGDGNGILACATGSDDTRITDRATGSDRVVAGLVARLEDVAARGGGVARVVGSRRTGCARAGADLDLVVALPGAVDTGAVRRQVAAVLPPGTAVREVTGARVPGLRWRAEGVAVDLVLVGTGEVAPAGAVARRTELGDAAAVALSAVSDADAVVAAVAGRHAAFARLARTVKVWAASRGLDSAPFGGLPGLAWSVLAARTVLDAAAAGECEGAGTHGVTDDAAEALLRRFFGTWAAWDWREPVALSPADFAESRSVAPESGSPGVRSACVTQESDRPGDALTVLTPTAPVRSCTAQVGAGTRELLTAELYRTWELLAAGGGLGGPAAPHRRHAAWAVLTVDAVGGEEFGVTVGRFRGRVRALAAALEDGGVPDAHAWPRPFSSTPDRLRYAVGLGRTPPDAGRLAALSARWARGLPGVTVTRAAGGDVPTLG
;
A
#
# COMPACT_ATOMS: atom_id res chain seq x y z
N MET A 1 0.36 39.71 -16.45
CA MET A 1 -0.19 39.35 -15.13
C MET A 1 -0.21 37.83 -15.05
N ARG A 2 0.45 37.25 -14.05
CA ARG A 2 0.43 35.79 -13.81
C ARG A 2 -0.98 35.32 -13.44
N THR A 3 -1.26 34.04 -13.59
CA THR A 3 -2.49 33.41 -13.09
C THR A 3 -2.43 33.22 -11.57
N SER A 4 -3.58 33.03 -10.92
CA SER A 4 -3.63 32.72 -9.48
C SER A 4 -2.88 31.43 -9.13
N GLU A 5 -2.84 30.47 -10.05
CA GLU A 5 -2.10 29.21 -9.91
C GLU A 5 -0.59 29.42 -9.99
N GLU A 6 -0.13 30.23 -10.94
CA GLU A 6 1.29 30.61 -11.05
C GLU A 6 1.77 31.40 -9.82
N ILE A 7 0.96 32.33 -9.31
CA ILE A 7 1.26 33.07 -8.07
C ILE A 7 1.35 32.12 -6.88
N TYR A 8 0.40 31.19 -6.76
CA TYR A 8 0.42 30.18 -5.70
C TYR A 8 1.69 29.33 -5.74
N HIS A 9 2.04 28.79 -6.91
CA HIS A 9 3.23 27.95 -7.05
C HIS A 9 4.51 28.75 -6.82
N ARG A 10 4.56 30.01 -7.28
CA ARG A 10 5.69 30.89 -7.04
C ARG A 10 5.88 31.12 -5.54
N VAL A 11 4.83 31.51 -4.82
CA VAL A 11 4.89 31.72 -3.37
C VAL A 11 5.31 30.44 -2.64
N ARG A 12 4.81 29.28 -3.05
CA ARG A 12 5.08 28.00 -2.39
C ARG A 12 6.51 27.50 -2.56
N TRP A 13 7.15 27.80 -3.69
CA TRP A 13 8.44 27.21 -4.07
C TRP A 13 9.60 28.20 -4.18
N ASP A 14 9.33 29.51 -4.24
CA ASP A 14 10.36 30.55 -4.26
C ASP A 14 10.77 30.90 -2.82
N ALA A 15 12.03 30.60 -2.49
CA ALA A 15 12.61 30.80 -1.17
C ALA A 15 12.62 32.27 -0.70
N ARG A 16 12.32 33.23 -1.59
CA ARG A 16 12.17 34.65 -1.23
C ARG A 16 10.86 34.94 -0.50
N PHE A 17 9.86 34.07 -0.58
CA PHE A 17 8.52 34.28 0.01
C PHE A 17 8.22 33.29 1.14
N ASP A 18 7.46 33.74 2.13
CA ASP A 18 6.94 32.91 3.21
C ASP A 18 5.44 32.62 2.96
N PRO A 19 5.07 31.39 2.53
CA PRO A 19 3.69 31.01 2.26
C PRO A 19 2.70 31.28 3.40
N ALA A 20 3.17 31.28 4.66
CA ALA A 20 2.31 31.51 5.82
C ALA A 20 1.78 32.95 5.88
N ARG A 21 2.44 33.89 5.19
CA ARG A 21 2.09 35.31 5.17
C ARG A 21 1.11 35.68 4.06
N PHE A 22 0.74 34.72 3.22
CA PHE A 22 -0.17 34.92 2.09
C PHE A 22 -1.58 34.40 2.40
N VAL A 23 -2.57 35.13 1.92
CA VAL A 23 -3.98 34.81 2.02
C VAL A 23 -4.61 34.92 0.62
N LEU A 24 -5.48 33.97 0.30
CA LEU A 24 -6.25 33.93 -0.93
C LEU A 24 -7.67 34.45 -0.65
N GLY A 25 -8.11 35.45 -1.40
CA GLY A 25 -9.49 35.90 -1.44
C GLY A 25 -10.30 35.05 -2.40
N VAL A 26 -11.27 34.29 -1.90
CA VAL A 26 -12.06 33.33 -2.67
C VAL A 26 -13.51 33.77 -2.78
N ARG A 27 -14.03 33.87 -4.02
CA ARG A 27 -15.41 34.25 -4.31
C ARG A 27 -16.43 33.30 -3.67
N GLN A 28 -17.42 33.85 -2.98
CA GLN A 28 -18.62 33.16 -2.50
C GLN A 28 -19.88 33.75 -3.13
N ARG A 29 -20.93 32.95 -3.34
CA ARG A 29 -22.19 33.44 -3.92
C ARG A 29 -22.88 34.40 -2.94
N GLY A 30 -23.02 35.67 -3.33
CA GLY A 30 -23.78 36.68 -2.59
C GLY A 30 -23.14 37.24 -1.33
N ALA A 31 -21.85 36.97 -1.09
CA ALA A 31 -21.13 37.42 0.10
C ALA A 31 -19.73 37.97 -0.25
N VAL A 32 -19.11 38.69 0.70
CA VAL A 32 -17.72 39.17 0.59
C VAL A 32 -16.78 37.97 0.41
N ALA A 33 -15.71 38.14 -0.37
CA ALA A 33 -14.74 37.09 -0.64
C ALA A 33 -14.18 36.48 0.67
N LYS A 34 -14.23 35.14 0.77
CA LYS A 34 -13.68 34.40 1.92
C LYS A 34 -12.17 34.43 1.85
N ARG A 35 -11.54 34.86 2.95
CA ARG A 35 -10.08 34.87 3.13
C ARG A 35 -9.61 33.49 3.58
N VAL A 36 -8.76 32.85 2.80
CA VAL A 36 -8.23 31.50 3.04
C VAL A 36 -6.71 31.57 3.11
N PRO A 37 -6.05 31.20 4.23
CA PRO A 37 -4.59 31.15 4.29
C PRO A 37 -4.01 30.29 3.17
N LEU A 38 -2.98 30.77 2.47
CA LEU A 38 -2.40 30.06 1.32
C LEU A 38 -1.89 28.66 1.70
N ALA A 39 -1.35 28.51 2.92
CA ALA A 39 -0.92 27.22 3.46
C ALA A 39 -2.05 26.19 3.62
N SER A 40 -3.29 26.64 3.78
CA SER A 40 -4.49 25.79 3.90
C SER A 40 -5.17 25.50 2.55
N PHE A 41 -4.70 26.14 1.48
CA PHE A 41 -5.27 25.98 0.14
C PHE A 41 -4.68 24.75 -0.55
N VAL A 42 -5.57 23.84 -0.97
CA VAL A 42 -5.25 22.59 -1.69
C VAL A 42 -5.48 22.79 -3.19
N PRO A 43 -4.41 22.78 -4.02
CA PRO A 43 -4.53 22.81 -5.48
C PRO A 43 -5.40 21.67 -5.98
N GLY A 44 -6.39 21.97 -6.83
CA GLY A 44 -7.33 20.97 -7.34
C GLY A 44 -8.36 20.44 -6.32
N GLY A 45 -8.47 21.05 -5.14
CA GLY A 45 -9.50 20.73 -4.13
C GLY A 45 -10.85 21.42 -4.38
N GLU A 46 -11.69 21.51 -3.34
CA GLU A 46 -13.05 22.09 -3.40
C GLU A 46 -13.12 23.55 -3.89
N ILE A 47 -12.01 24.29 -3.83
CA ILE A 47 -11.92 25.68 -4.29
C ILE A 47 -11.18 25.73 -5.64
N PRO A 48 -11.89 25.80 -6.78
CA PRO A 48 -11.25 25.89 -8.08
C PRO A 48 -10.58 27.26 -8.30
N TRP A 49 -9.48 27.28 -9.08
CA TRP A 49 -8.63 28.46 -9.30
C TRP A 49 -9.39 29.70 -9.81
N HIS A 50 -10.41 29.52 -10.64
CA HIS A 50 -11.24 30.62 -11.16
C HIS A 50 -12.08 31.33 -10.07
N ARG A 51 -12.14 30.79 -8.85
CA ARG A 51 -12.77 31.46 -7.70
C ARG A 51 -11.80 32.32 -6.88
N VAL A 52 -10.49 32.22 -7.10
CA VAL A 52 -9.49 33.05 -6.38
C VAL A 52 -9.48 34.46 -6.99
N GLU A 53 -10.06 35.44 -6.32
CA GLU A 53 -10.19 36.82 -6.83
C GLU A 53 -8.94 37.65 -6.60
N PHE A 54 -8.33 37.52 -5.42
CA PHE A 54 -7.09 38.23 -5.06
C PHE A 54 -6.17 37.35 -4.22
N VAL A 55 -4.89 37.70 -4.19
CA VAL A 55 -3.89 37.20 -3.26
C VAL A 55 -3.30 38.41 -2.55
N GLU A 56 -3.23 38.33 -1.24
CA GLU A 56 -2.63 39.35 -0.39
C GLU A 56 -1.52 38.74 0.45
N ALA A 57 -0.54 39.56 0.82
CA ALA A 57 0.50 39.22 1.76
C ALA A 57 0.61 40.33 2.79
N ASP A 58 0.75 39.99 4.07
CA ASP A 58 0.82 40.98 5.16
C ASP A 58 -0.33 42.00 5.21
N GLY A 59 -1.50 41.64 4.67
CA GLY A 59 -2.66 42.53 4.54
C GLY A 59 -2.61 43.48 3.33
N GLU A 60 -1.58 43.38 2.49
CA GLU A 60 -1.45 44.14 1.24
C GLU A 60 -1.78 43.27 0.02
N PRO A 61 -2.59 43.75 -0.95
CA PRO A 61 -2.88 43.01 -2.16
C PRO A 61 -1.63 42.90 -3.05
N VAL A 62 -1.17 41.69 -3.30
CA VAL A 62 -0.01 41.38 -4.16
C VAL A 62 -0.42 40.92 -5.56
N TRP A 63 -1.65 40.43 -5.69
CA TRP A 63 -2.25 40.02 -6.96
C TRP A 63 -3.77 40.20 -6.89
N ASP A 64 -4.41 40.78 -7.91
CA ASP A 64 -5.87 40.97 -7.97
C ASP A 64 -6.40 40.80 -9.40
N ARG A 65 -7.31 39.83 -9.58
CA ARG A 65 -7.86 39.47 -10.89
C ARG A 65 -8.69 40.57 -11.53
N ALA A 66 -9.47 41.31 -10.75
CA ALA A 66 -10.40 42.30 -11.29
C ALA A 66 -9.66 43.55 -11.76
N SER A 67 -8.65 43.99 -11.02
CA SER A 67 -7.84 45.16 -11.36
C SER A 67 -6.63 44.85 -12.24
N GLY A 68 -6.29 43.57 -12.45
CA GLY A 68 -5.10 43.16 -13.19
C GLY A 68 -3.78 43.38 -12.42
N LEU A 69 -3.84 43.55 -11.10
CA LEU A 69 -2.68 43.79 -10.25
C LEU A 69 -1.81 42.52 -10.14
N ASP A 70 -0.50 42.64 -10.37
CA ASP A 70 0.50 41.61 -10.09
C ASP A 70 1.80 42.32 -9.67
N ARG A 71 2.07 42.33 -8.37
CA ARG A 71 3.23 43.00 -7.75
C ARG A 71 4.09 42.05 -6.93
N LEU A 72 3.94 40.74 -7.14
CA LEU A 72 4.62 39.74 -6.30
C LEU A 72 6.15 39.92 -6.27
N ASP A 73 6.78 40.32 -7.39
CA ASP A 73 8.23 40.55 -7.44
C ASP A 73 8.66 41.95 -7.00
N ASP A 74 7.76 42.93 -7.02
CA ASP A 74 8.06 44.33 -6.68
C ASP A 74 7.69 44.69 -5.23
N CYS A 75 6.87 43.86 -4.60
CA CYS A 75 6.40 44.05 -3.24
C CYS A 75 7.35 43.38 -2.22
N ALA A 76 7.52 44.01 -1.07
CA ALA A 76 8.21 43.42 0.07
C ALA A 76 7.28 42.53 0.92
N ALA A 77 5.97 42.66 0.76
CA ALA A 77 4.97 41.89 1.49
C ALA A 77 5.08 40.39 1.17
N GLY A 78 4.99 39.57 2.22
CA GLY A 78 5.14 38.12 2.12
C GLY A 78 6.56 37.64 1.89
N ARG A 79 7.58 38.51 1.81
CA ARG A 79 8.97 38.08 1.71
C ARG A 79 9.48 37.48 3.02
N VAL A 80 10.36 36.49 2.92
CA VAL A 80 11.06 35.89 4.06
C VAL A 80 11.98 36.96 4.67
N ARG A 81 11.69 37.41 5.89
CA ARG A 81 12.53 38.40 6.60
C ARG A 81 13.73 37.76 7.31
N ARG A 82 13.64 36.47 7.67
CA ARG A 82 14.74 35.65 8.23
C ARG A 82 14.81 34.31 7.52
N ALA A 83 15.96 33.97 6.92
CA ALA A 83 16.15 32.72 6.18
C ALA A 83 15.75 31.49 7.02
N ARG A 84 14.76 30.74 6.53
CA ARG A 84 14.28 29.49 7.14
C ARG A 84 15.41 28.46 7.23
N LEU A 85 15.45 27.69 8.31
CA LEU A 85 16.34 26.52 8.45
C LEU A 85 15.67 25.29 7.82
N LEU A 86 14.35 25.19 7.90
CA LEU A 86 13.54 24.15 7.25
C LEU A 86 13.13 24.60 5.84
N ARG A 87 14.02 24.45 4.87
CA ARG A 87 13.84 24.96 3.49
C ARG A 87 13.17 23.97 2.55
N ALA A 88 12.40 24.49 1.60
CA ALA A 88 11.96 23.74 0.42
C ALA A 88 13.15 23.42 -0.51
N PRO A 89 13.11 22.31 -1.28
CA PRO A 89 12.02 21.33 -1.36
C PRO A 89 12.06 20.27 -0.25
N HIS A 90 13.05 20.32 0.65
CA HIS A 90 13.28 19.26 1.62
C HIS A 90 12.20 19.17 2.70
N PHE A 91 11.62 20.31 3.10
CA PHE A 91 10.52 20.39 4.06
C PHE A 91 9.31 21.13 3.49
N THR A 92 8.12 20.61 3.76
CA THR A 92 6.86 21.32 3.61
C THR A 92 6.59 22.13 4.87
N ALA A 93 6.31 23.42 4.72
CA ALA A 93 6.04 24.30 5.85
C ALA A 93 4.80 23.89 6.64
N ARG A 94 4.89 23.94 7.98
CA ARG A 94 3.76 23.78 8.90
C ARG A 94 3.65 25.01 9.81
N THR A 95 2.41 25.32 10.18
CA THR A 95 2.09 26.44 11.06
C THR A 95 2.07 25.96 12.52
N PRO A 96 2.92 26.52 13.40
CA PRO A 96 2.84 26.25 14.83
C PRO A 96 1.57 26.82 15.46
N HIS A 97 1.07 26.18 16.51
CA HIS A 97 -0.11 26.61 17.25
C HIS A 97 0.17 26.74 18.75
N ARG A 98 -0.55 27.64 19.42
CA ARG A 98 -0.57 27.78 20.88
C ARG A 98 -2.01 27.76 21.39
N TRP A 99 -2.21 27.35 22.63
CA TRP A 99 -3.53 27.46 23.25
C TRP A 99 -3.80 28.92 23.61
N ASP A 100 -4.97 29.42 23.24
CA ASP A 100 -5.49 30.72 23.64
C ASP A 100 -6.65 30.50 24.62
N ALA A 101 -6.42 30.86 25.88
CA ALA A 101 -7.42 30.72 26.93
C ALA A 101 -8.63 31.66 26.75
N VAL A 102 -8.45 32.80 26.08
CA VAL A 102 -9.54 33.76 25.80
C VAL A 102 -10.40 33.25 24.65
N ALA A 103 -9.78 32.77 23.58
CA ALA A 103 -10.50 32.18 22.45
C ALA A 103 -11.04 30.76 22.74
N GLY A 104 -10.60 30.12 23.83
CA GLY A 104 -10.99 28.76 24.19
C GLY A 104 -10.53 27.71 23.19
N GLY A 105 -9.42 27.95 22.48
CA GLY A 105 -8.98 27.12 21.36
C GLY A 105 -7.50 27.27 21.03
N TRP A 106 -6.99 26.35 20.20
CA TRP A 106 -5.65 26.46 19.64
C TRP A 106 -5.63 27.47 18.50
N THR A 107 -4.75 28.46 18.56
CA THR A 107 -4.61 29.52 17.56
C THR A 107 -3.23 29.46 16.90
N PRO A 108 -3.15 29.78 15.59
CA PRO A 108 -1.88 29.90 14.90
C PRO A 108 -0.96 30.92 15.58
N VAL A 109 0.33 30.62 15.67
CA VAL A 109 1.32 31.58 16.14
C VAL A 109 1.62 32.56 15.02
N THR A 110 1.02 33.76 15.09
CA THR A 110 1.23 34.85 14.13
C THR A 110 2.23 35.86 14.71
N GLY A 111 3.52 35.73 14.37
CA GLY A 111 4.53 36.72 14.75
C GLY A 111 5.96 36.21 14.72
N GLU A 112 6.87 36.96 14.10
CA GLU A 112 8.31 36.66 13.98
C GLU A 112 9.15 36.99 15.24
N GLY A 113 8.48 37.28 16.36
CA GLY A 113 9.11 37.70 17.61
C GLY A 113 9.19 36.58 18.65
N ALA A 114 9.66 35.39 18.29
CA ALA A 114 10.18 34.48 19.32
C ALA A 114 11.44 35.15 19.91
N GLU A 115 11.27 36.04 20.89
CA GLU A 115 12.37 36.56 21.67
C GLU A 115 13.14 35.37 22.24
N ARG A 116 14.47 35.43 22.16
CA ARG A 116 15.30 34.37 22.73
C ARG A 116 14.94 34.27 24.21
N PRO A 117 14.48 33.10 24.68
CA PRO A 117 14.13 32.97 26.07
C PRO A 117 15.40 33.19 26.91
N PRO A 118 15.32 33.95 28.01
CA PRO A 118 16.40 33.98 28.98
C PRO A 118 16.59 32.57 29.54
N GLY A 119 17.83 32.10 29.62
CA GLY A 119 18.11 30.75 30.06
C GLY A 119 19.59 30.43 30.12
N ASP A 120 19.93 29.36 30.83
CA ASP A 120 21.30 28.88 31.03
C ASP A 120 21.80 27.96 29.89
N GLY A 121 21.08 27.94 28.78
CA GLY A 121 21.39 27.11 27.61
C GLY A 121 21.07 25.63 27.79
N ARG A 122 20.31 25.22 28.82
CA ARG A 122 19.83 23.85 28.94
C ARG A 122 18.66 23.58 27.98
N LEU A 123 18.61 22.34 27.48
CA LEU A 123 17.54 21.84 26.64
C LEU A 123 17.27 20.36 26.99
N ARG A 124 16.07 20.06 27.50
CA ARG A 124 15.62 18.70 27.77
C ARG A 124 14.70 18.21 26.66
N VAL A 125 15.10 17.15 25.97
CA VAL A 125 14.33 16.55 24.87
C VAL A 125 13.87 15.15 25.28
N LEU A 126 12.57 14.90 25.16
CA LEU A 126 11.96 13.60 25.39
C LEU A 126 11.53 12.99 24.07
N THR A 127 11.83 11.70 23.87
CA THR A 127 11.21 10.89 22.81
C THR A 127 10.56 9.64 23.37
N TRP A 128 9.39 9.29 22.85
CA TRP A 128 8.67 8.08 23.29
C TRP A 128 7.74 7.55 22.20
N ASN A 129 7.94 6.29 21.79
CA ASN A 129 6.92 5.52 21.09
C ASN A 129 5.78 5.18 22.06
N THR A 130 4.56 5.63 21.75
CA THR A 130 3.41 5.57 22.68
C THR A 130 2.53 4.34 22.51
N LEU A 131 2.92 3.42 21.63
CA LEU A 131 2.21 2.19 21.27
C LEU A 131 0.85 2.43 20.63
N TRP A 132 0.80 2.25 19.31
CA TRP A 132 -0.42 2.21 18.53
C TRP A 132 -0.51 0.90 17.75
N ASP A 133 -1.42 0.03 18.17
CA ASP A 133 -1.84 -1.07 17.32
C ASP A 133 -3.28 -0.88 16.85
N ARG A 134 -3.44 -0.82 15.52
CA ARG A 134 -4.72 -0.79 14.81
C ARG A 134 -5.40 -2.18 14.81
N TYR A 135 -4.64 -3.23 15.13
CA TYR A 135 -5.00 -4.63 14.99
C TYR A 135 -5.27 -5.34 16.33
N ASP A 136 -4.67 -4.88 17.44
CA ASP A 136 -4.70 -5.53 18.76
C ASP A 136 -5.21 -4.61 19.91
N ALA A 137 -6.13 -3.68 19.64
CA ALA A 137 -6.70 -2.78 20.65
C ALA A 137 -7.29 -3.53 21.87
N ASP A 138 -7.85 -4.73 21.64
CA ASP A 138 -8.44 -5.60 22.66
C ASP A 138 -7.39 -6.31 23.54
N ARG A 139 -6.11 -6.31 23.12
CA ARG A 139 -4.97 -6.88 23.87
C ARG A 139 -4.13 -5.84 24.59
N ILE A 140 -4.17 -4.58 24.13
CA ILE A 140 -3.25 -3.52 24.57
C ILE A 140 -3.90 -2.58 25.60
N ASP A 141 -5.23 -2.49 25.72
CA ASP A 141 -5.95 -1.61 26.68
C ASP A 141 -5.33 -0.19 26.77
N SER A 142 -5.28 0.49 25.62
CA SER A 142 -4.69 1.83 25.49
C SER A 142 -5.46 2.88 26.29
N ALA A 143 -6.77 2.70 26.51
CA ALA A 143 -7.60 3.63 27.27
C ALA A 143 -7.13 3.74 28.72
N ARG A 144 -6.78 2.61 29.35
CA ARG A 144 -6.24 2.56 30.71
C ARG A 144 -4.84 3.16 30.83
N ARG A 145 -4.01 3.07 29.79
CA ARG A 145 -2.61 3.54 29.79
C ARG A 145 -2.44 5.03 29.52
N ARG A 146 -3.36 5.64 28.78
CA ARG A 146 -3.29 7.07 28.43
C ARG A 146 -3.09 7.99 29.65
N PRO A 147 -3.82 7.84 30.77
CA PRO A 147 -3.55 8.63 31.98
C PRO A 147 -2.14 8.44 32.53
N MET A 148 -1.61 7.21 32.53
CA MET A 148 -0.25 6.91 32.99
C MET A 148 0.80 7.58 32.10
N LEU A 149 0.62 7.49 30.78
CA LEU A 149 1.48 8.15 29.80
C LEU A 149 1.46 9.66 29.98
N LEU A 150 0.27 10.28 30.11
CA LEU A 150 0.13 11.72 30.34
C LEU A 150 0.80 12.18 31.64
N ALA A 151 0.63 11.42 32.73
CA ALA A 151 1.28 11.72 34.00
C ALA A 151 2.81 11.60 33.91
N ALA A 152 3.31 10.57 33.21
CA ALA A 152 4.74 10.39 32.98
C ALA A 152 5.34 11.50 32.09
N LEU A 153 4.61 11.94 31.06
CA LEU A 153 5.01 13.07 30.21
C LEU A 153 5.07 14.38 31.00
N GLU A 154 4.09 14.64 31.86
CA GLU A 154 4.10 15.81 32.75
C GLU A 154 5.28 15.78 33.72
N HIS A 155 5.51 14.63 34.37
CA HIS A 155 6.63 14.45 35.31
C HIS A 155 8.01 14.52 34.64
N ALA A 156 8.11 14.19 33.35
CA ALA A 156 9.37 14.26 32.64
C ALA A 156 9.89 15.69 32.48
N ASP A 157 9.00 16.69 32.57
CA ASP A 157 9.32 18.12 32.56
C ASP A 157 10.26 18.50 31.40
N ALA A 158 9.95 18.00 30.20
CA ALA A 158 10.77 18.16 29.01
C ALA A 158 10.49 19.50 28.31
N ASP A 159 11.52 20.16 27.79
CA ASP A 159 11.36 21.38 26.99
C ASP A 159 10.76 21.08 25.62
N VAL A 160 11.13 19.93 25.05
CA VAL A 160 10.61 19.43 23.78
C VAL A 160 10.17 17.99 23.95
N VAL A 161 8.94 17.68 23.55
CA VAL A 161 8.34 16.35 23.60
C VAL A 161 8.11 15.86 22.16
N ALA A 162 8.74 14.75 21.80
CA ALA A 162 8.69 14.13 20.49
C ALA A 162 8.07 12.73 20.60
N LEU A 163 6.81 12.57 20.20
CA LEU A 163 6.08 11.31 20.32
C LEU A 163 5.93 10.62 18.98
N GLN A 164 5.95 9.29 19.02
CA GLN A 164 5.66 8.41 17.89
C GLN A 164 4.41 7.58 18.18
N GLU A 165 3.74 7.14 17.12
CA GLU A 165 2.53 6.32 17.20
C GLU A 165 1.37 7.01 17.95
N VAL A 166 1.23 8.33 17.79
CA VAL A 166 0.14 9.06 18.43
C VAL A 166 -1.17 8.86 17.67
N ASP A 167 -2.15 8.23 18.33
CA ASP A 167 -3.51 8.09 17.81
C ASP A 167 -4.38 9.34 18.05
N ALA A 168 -5.55 9.41 17.40
CA ALA A 168 -6.46 10.55 17.51
C ALA A 168 -7.05 10.77 18.91
N ALA A 169 -7.17 9.72 19.74
CA ALA A 169 -7.68 9.83 21.09
C ALA A 169 -6.59 10.29 22.07
N LEU A 170 -5.36 9.81 21.93
CA LEU A 170 -4.20 10.30 22.65
C LEU A 170 -3.91 11.75 22.28
N LEU A 171 -3.94 12.11 20.98
CA LEU A 171 -3.80 13.51 20.55
C LEU A 171 -4.81 14.42 21.26
N ARG A 172 -6.09 14.02 21.27
CA ARG A 172 -7.14 14.77 21.99
C ARG A 172 -6.83 14.88 23.48
N ALA A 173 -6.39 13.79 24.12
CA ALA A 173 -6.08 13.79 25.55
C ALA A 173 -4.88 14.70 25.88
N VAL A 174 -3.81 14.67 25.07
CA VAL A 174 -2.65 15.55 25.17
C VAL A 174 -3.05 17.01 24.98
N LEU A 175 -3.78 17.35 23.91
CA LEU A 175 -4.20 18.72 23.62
C LEU A 175 -5.24 19.27 24.62
N ASN A 176 -5.92 18.40 25.37
CA ASN A 176 -6.83 18.76 26.44
C ASN A 176 -6.17 18.83 27.82
N SER A 177 -4.92 18.39 27.95
CA SER A 177 -4.20 18.38 29.22
C SER A 177 -3.91 19.81 29.70
N PRO A 178 -4.25 20.19 30.95
CA PRO A 178 -4.04 21.54 31.45
C PRO A 178 -2.58 22.02 31.35
N TRP A 179 -1.62 21.15 31.66
CA TRP A 179 -0.19 21.49 31.61
C TRP A 179 0.31 21.74 30.19
N VAL A 180 -0.25 21.04 29.19
CA VAL A 180 0.06 21.25 27.77
C VAL A 180 -0.47 22.61 27.33
N ARG A 181 -1.76 22.87 27.57
CA ARG A 181 -2.43 24.13 27.21
C ARG A 181 -1.78 25.35 27.90
N ALA A 182 -1.24 25.16 29.09
CA ALA A 182 -0.59 26.25 29.83
C ALA A 182 0.83 26.56 29.35
N ARG A 183 1.57 25.58 28.80
CA ARG A 183 3.04 25.70 28.65
C ARG A 183 3.61 25.30 27.29
N TYR A 184 2.86 24.62 26.42
CA TYR A 184 3.39 24.05 25.20
C TYR A 184 2.77 24.65 23.93
N LEU A 185 3.63 24.79 22.93
CA LEU A 185 3.29 25.04 21.54
C LEU A 185 3.32 23.73 20.76
N LEU A 186 2.43 23.61 19.77
CA LEU A 186 2.32 22.49 18.85
C LEU A 186 3.01 22.81 17.52
N ALA A 187 3.90 21.93 17.04
CA ALA A 187 4.58 22.08 15.76
C ALA A 187 3.75 21.62 14.56
N GLY A 188 2.48 22.03 14.49
CA GLY A 188 1.54 21.62 13.46
C GLY A 188 0.12 22.10 13.73
N ASP A 189 -0.81 21.71 12.87
CA ASP A 189 -2.23 22.04 12.98
C ASP A 189 -2.96 21.00 13.86
N PRO A 190 -3.57 21.40 14.99
CA PRO A 190 -4.29 20.50 15.88
C PRO A 190 -5.59 19.94 15.27
N GLY A 191 -6.16 20.58 14.26
CA GLY A 191 -7.30 20.09 13.49
C GLY A 191 -6.92 19.35 12.20
N GLY A 192 -5.63 19.30 11.87
CA GLY A 192 -5.11 18.68 10.65
C GLY A 192 -5.02 17.15 10.72
N ARG A 193 -4.85 16.51 9.56
CA ARG A 193 -4.68 15.05 9.47
C ARG A 193 -3.26 14.54 9.69
N ALA A 194 -2.26 15.43 9.77
CA ALA A 194 -0.85 15.06 9.78
C ALA A 194 -0.47 14.04 10.88
N VAL A 195 -0.98 14.23 12.11
CA VAL A 195 -0.75 13.27 13.21
C VAL A 195 -1.47 11.95 12.93
N ALA A 196 -2.70 11.98 12.41
CA ALA A 196 -3.43 10.76 12.06
C ALA A 196 -2.77 9.98 10.90
N ASP A 197 -2.13 10.70 9.97
CA ASP A 197 -1.49 10.10 8.79
C ASP A 197 -0.11 9.49 9.11
N THR A 198 0.61 10.05 10.09
CA THR A 198 2.03 9.72 10.37
C THR A 198 2.31 9.24 11.78
N GLY A 199 1.42 9.48 12.75
CA GLY A 199 1.61 9.19 14.16
C GLY A 199 2.64 10.07 14.87
N LEU A 200 3.15 11.14 14.25
CA LEU A 200 4.20 12.00 14.83
C LEU A 200 3.60 13.24 15.49
N LEU A 201 4.05 13.53 16.72
CA LEU A 201 3.66 14.72 17.47
C LEU A 201 4.90 15.39 18.07
N LEU A 202 5.03 16.70 17.88
CA LEU A 202 6.11 17.49 18.46
C LEU A 202 5.54 18.71 19.19
N LEU A 203 5.85 18.80 20.48
CA LEU A 203 5.46 19.89 21.38
C LEU A 203 6.71 20.58 21.93
N SER A 204 6.66 21.90 22.12
CA SER A 204 7.78 22.68 22.67
C SER A 204 7.29 23.69 23.70
N ARG A 205 7.95 23.80 24.85
CA ARG A 205 7.78 24.93 25.79
C ARG A 205 8.51 26.18 25.31
N LEU A 206 9.60 25.97 24.57
CA LEU A 206 10.38 27.04 23.98
C LEU A 206 9.64 27.59 22.76
N PRO A 207 9.82 28.88 22.44
CA PRO A 207 9.21 29.48 21.26
C PRO A 207 9.57 28.71 19.97
N LEU A 208 8.56 28.41 19.16
CA LEU A 208 8.73 27.80 17.85
C LEU A 208 8.87 28.89 16.80
N ARG A 209 10.03 28.95 16.15
CA ARG A 209 10.27 29.86 15.03
C ARG A 209 9.58 29.38 13.76
N GLU A 210 9.62 28.08 13.50
CA GLU A 210 9.02 27.44 12.33
C GLU A 210 8.83 25.95 12.57
N ALA A 211 7.92 25.34 11.81
CA ALA A 211 7.76 23.90 11.73
C ALA A 211 7.70 23.45 10.26
N GLY A 212 8.00 22.19 10.02
CA GLY A 212 7.88 21.57 8.71
C GLY A 212 8.02 20.06 8.76
N ASP A 213 7.52 19.38 7.74
CA ASP A 213 7.60 17.93 7.61
C ASP A 213 8.14 17.50 6.25
N ARG A 214 8.74 16.32 6.24
CA ARG A 214 9.21 15.64 5.05
C ARG A 214 8.61 14.23 5.00
N PRO A 215 7.82 13.89 3.96
CA PRO A 215 7.37 12.52 3.76
C PRO A 215 8.56 11.58 3.50
N LEU A 216 8.56 10.44 4.18
CA LEU A 216 9.48 9.31 3.96
C LEU A 216 8.76 8.13 3.27
N GLY A 217 7.42 8.15 3.28
CA GLY A 217 6.52 7.18 2.66
C GLY A 217 5.05 7.55 2.94
N PRO A 218 4.09 6.67 2.61
CA PRO A 218 2.65 6.96 2.79
C PRO A 218 2.23 7.29 4.23
N HIS A 219 2.89 6.69 5.22
CA HIS A 219 2.58 6.83 6.65
C HIS A 219 3.83 7.12 7.50
N LYS A 220 4.92 7.54 6.86
CA LYS A 220 6.23 7.72 7.48
C LYS A 220 6.72 9.10 7.13
N ALA A 221 7.18 9.85 8.12
CA ALA A 221 7.61 11.23 7.93
C ALA A 221 8.80 11.58 8.86
N LEU A 222 9.41 12.71 8.57
CA LEU A 222 10.30 13.44 9.45
C LEU A 222 9.62 14.77 9.78
N LEU A 223 9.11 14.92 11.00
CA LEU A 223 8.51 16.17 11.48
C LEU A 223 9.59 16.97 12.22
N ALA A 224 9.79 18.23 11.88
CA ALA A 224 10.81 19.08 12.46
C ALA A 224 10.27 20.44 12.88
N ALA A 225 10.85 20.99 13.94
CA ALA A 225 10.59 22.35 14.39
C ALA A 225 11.89 23.04 14.81
N THR A 226 12.00 24.33 14.49
CA THR A 226 13.10 25.18 14.95
C THR A 226 12.69 25.81 16.28
N VAL A 227 13.33 25.38 17.36
CA VAL A 227 13.12 25.91 18.72
C VAL A 227 14.12 27.03 19.00
N GLU A 228 13.66 28.16 19.53
CA GLU A 228 14.54 29.25 19.95
C GLU A 228 15.05 29.01 21.37
N THR A 229 16.37 28.85 21.51
CA THR A 229 17.04 28.71 22.82
C THR A 229 17.79 30.00 23.16
N ALA A 230 18.23 30.13 24.42
CA ALA A 230 19.06 31.26 24.84
C ALA A 230 20.35 31.42 24.00
N ALA A 231 20.92 30.31 23.53
CA ALA A 231 22.15 30.28 22.72
C ALA A 231 21.90 30.36 21.20
N GLY A 232 20.64 30.34 20.76
CA GLY A 232 20.25 30.39 19.35
C GLY A 232 19.29 29.28 18.92
N PRO A 233 18.94 29.23 17.63
CA PRO A 233 17.97 28.26 17.11
C PRO A 233 18.56 26.85 17.04
N VAL A 234 17.78 25.87 17.51
CA VAL A 234 18.07 24.44 17.39
C VAL A 234 16.92 23.78 16.62
N VAL A 235 17.23 22.96 15.62
CA VAL A 235 16.20 22.15 14.95
C VAL A 235 16.02 20.85 15.73
N VAL A 236 14.81 20.60 16.20
CA VAL A 236 14.43 19.31 16.78
C VAL A 236 13.53 18.59 15.79
N ALA A 237 13.90 17.37 15.42
CA ALA A 237 13.17 16.55 14.48
C ALA A 237 12.78 15.20 15.11
N VAL A 238 11.61 14.70 14.76
CA VAL A 238 11.07 13.42 15.18
C VAL A 238 10.78 12.53 13.98
N THR A 239 11.10 11.25 14.09
CA THR A 239 10.75 10.25 13.08
C THR A 239 10.34 8.92 13.72
N HIS A 240 9.63 8.11 12.96
CA HIS A 240 9.29 6.74 13.31
C HIS A 240 9.52 5.88 12.07
N LEU A 241 10.54 5.03 12.07
CA LEU A 241 10.90 4.23 10.90
C LEU A 241 10.08 2.94 10.81
N SER A 242 10.12 2.26 9.66
CA SER A 242 9.40 1.01 9.44
C SER A 242 9.87 -0.10 10.41
N SER A 243 8.93 -0.75 11.11
CA SER A 243 9.24 -1.88 12.01
C SER A 243 9.59 -3.17 11.26
N ASP A 244 10.13 -4.16 11.98
CA ASP A 244 10.42 -5.49 11.41
C ASP A 244 9.15 -6.30 11.07
N HIS A 245 7.98 -5.85 11.52
CA HIS A 245 6.68 -6.37 11.07
C HIS A 245 6.35 -5.99 9.63
N SER A 246 6.97 -4.93 9.10
CA SER A 246 6.75 -4.50 7.73
C SER A 246 7.41 -5.47 6.72
N PRO A 247 6.74 -5.80 5.60
CA PRO A 247 7.38 -6.54 4.51
C PRO A 247 8.64 -5.82 4.03
N ALA A 248 9.79 -6.50 4.09
CA ALA A 248 11.10 -5.90 3.83
C ALA A 248 11.41 -4.67 4.71
N GLY A 249 11.01 -4.70 5.99
CA GLY A 249 11.16 -3.59 6.94
C GLY A 249 12.57 -2.99 6.98
N ALA A 250 13.60 -3.84 7.03
CA ALA A 250 15.00 -3.38 7.00
C ALA A 250 15.37 -2.61 5.72
N ASP A 251 14.82 -2.98 4.56
CA ASP A 251 15.09 -2.28 3.29
C ASP A 251 14.37 -0.93 3.27
N ARG A 252 13.10 -0.90 3.73
CA ARG A 252 12.32 0.33 3.88
C ARG A 252 13.01 1.30 4.83
N ARG A 253 13.47 0.84 6.00
CA ARG A 253 14.23 1.66 6.95
C ARG A 253 15.47 2.28 6.32
N ARG A 254 16.21 1.54 5.48
CA ARG A 254 17.39 2.10 4.79
C ARG A 254 17.01 3.21 3.81
N SER A 255 15.94 3.05 3.04
CA SER A 255 15.42 4.13 2.19
C SER A 255 14.93 5.33 2.99
N GLU A 256 14.21 5.10 4.08
CA GLU A 256 13.73 6.14 4.99
C GLU A 256 14.91 6.91 5.62
N LEU A 257 15.95 6.22 6.09
CA LEU A 257 17.18 6.85 6.62
C LEU A 257 17.89 7.71 5.57
N GLY A 258 17.92 7.29 4.31
CA GLY A 258 18.46 8.11 3.22
C GLY A 258 17.68 9.41 3.03
N LEU A 259 16.35 9.33 3.04
CA LEU A 259 15.49 10.50 2.95
C LEU A 259 15.61 11.41 4.19
N VAL A 260 15.80 10.84 5.39
CA VAL A 260 16.12 11.62 6.59
C VAL A 260 17.46 12.33 6.43
N ALA A 261 18.51 11.65 5.96
CA ALA A 261 19.83 12.24 5.73
C ALA A 261 19.75 13.42 4.75
N GLU A 262 19.04 13.28 3.64
CA GLU A 262 18.81 14.37 2.67
C GLU A 262 18.09 15.57 3.30
N GLY A 263 17.08 15.32 4.15
CA GLY A 263 16.38 16.38 4.88
C GLY A 263 17.30 17.11 5.85
N LEU A 264 18.13 16.36 6.59
CA LEU A 264 19.04 16.94 7.58
C LEU A 264 20.24 17.65 6.96
N ALA A 265 20.72 17.22 5.79
CA ALA A 265 21.86 17.83 5.12
C ALA A 265 21.60 19.30 4.73
N GLY A 266 20.35 19.65 4.42
CA GLY A 266 19.94 21.01 4.07
C GLY A 266 19.79 21.99 5.24
N ILE A 267 20.03 21.56 6.48
CA ILE A 267 19.83 22.39 7.67
C ILE A 267 21.16 23.05 8.09
N ASP A 268 21.21 24.37 7.96
CA ASP A 268 22.33 25.23 8.38
C ASP A 268 22.27 25.54 9.89
N GLY A 269 22.40 24.53 10.77
CA GLY A 269 22.29 24.74 12.21
C GLY A 269 22.50 23.52 13.11
N GLU A 270 22.22 23.66 14.40
CA GLU A 270 22.23 22.55 15.35
C GLU A 270 20.99 21.66 15.13
N VAL A 271 21.17 20.34 15.20
CA VAL A 271 20.10 19.36 14.97
C VAL A 271 20.06 18.36 16.13
N VAL A 272 18.86 18.16 16.67
CA VAL A 272 18.50 17.02 17.51
C VAL A 272 17.53 16.15 16.72
N LEU A 273 17.92 14.94 16.35
CA LEU A 273 17.01 13.95 15.77
C LEU A 273 16.61 12.95 16.85
N ALA A 274 15.32 12.81 17.10
CA ALA A 274 14.78 11.88 18.08
C ALA A 274 13.74 10.96 17.45
N GLY A 275 13.48 9.81 18.07
CA GLY A 275 12.39 8.93 17.66
C GLY A 275 12.72 7.45 17.74
N ASP A 276 11.79 6.64 17.23
CA ASP A 276 11.92 5.20 17.12
C ASP A 276 12.46 4.83 15.73
N PHE A 277 13.68 4.30 15.73
CA PHE A 277 14.37 3.88 14.51
C PHE A 277 14.09 2.44 14.13
N ASN A 278 13.40 1.66 14.98
CA ASN A 278 13.14 0.24 14.77
C ASN A 278 14.44 -0.55 14.41
N ASP A 279 15.59 -0.11 14.92
CA ASP A 279 16.90 -0.70 14.70
C ASP A 279 17.72 -0.65 16.00
N GLY A 280 17.94 -1.83 16.59
CA GLY A 280 18.73 -2.00 17.82
C GLY A 280 20.25 -1.87 17.61
N GLY A 281 20.72 -1.80 16.37
CA GLY A 281 22.13 -1.72 15.99
C GLY A 281 22.68 -0.30 15.92
N ALA A 282 23.83 -0.13 15.25
CA ALA A 282 24.45 1.18 15.03
C ALA A 282 24.09 1.81 13.67
N THR A 283 23.22 1.16 12.88
CA THR A 283 22.86 1.58 11.53
C THR A 283 22.35 3.02 11.47
N PRO A 284 21.42 3.47 12.33
CA PRO A 284 20.90 4.83 12.25
C PRO A 284 21.99 5.89 12.44
N SER A 285 22.81 5.74 13.48
CA SER A 285 23.92 6.65 13.77
C SER A 285 24.94 6.70 12.64
N ARG A 286 25.30 5.54 12.07
CA ARG A 286 26.27 5.47 10.96
C ARG A 286 25.71 6.05 9.66
N ALA A 287 24.49 5.68 9.28
CA ALA A 287 23.86 6.13 8.04
C ALA A 287 23.64 7.66 8.02
N LEU A 288 23.35 8.24 9.18
CA LEU A 288 23.10 9.68 9.31
C LEU A 288 24.35 10.49 9.67
N GLY A 289 25.46 9.83 10.00
CA GLY A 289 26.65 10.50 10.53
C GLY A 289 26.40 11.24 11.85
N LEU A 290 25.45 10.75 12.67
CA LEU A 290 25.05 11.38 13.94
C LEU A 290 25.50 10.55 15.15
N SER A 291 25.84 11.24 16.24
CA SER A 291 26.25 10.63 17.51
C SER A 291 25.04 10.33 18.40
N ASP A 292 24.95 9.09 18.89
CA ASP A 292 23.93 8.67 19.85
C ASP A 292 24.21 9.25 21.24
N VAL A 293 23.27 10.05 21.78
CA VAL A 293 23.37 10.66 23.11
C VAL A 293 23.53 9.60 24.18
N TRP A 294 22.80 8.48 24.07
CA TRP A 294 22.86 7.42 25.08
C TRP A 294 24.27 6.85 25.18
N SER A 295 24.83 6.47 24.04
CA SER A 295 26.18 5.92 23.93
C SER A 295 27.26 6.93 24.34
N THR A 296 27.02 8.23 24.15
CA THR A 296 27.95 9.29 24.54
C THR A 296 27.99 9.49 26.05
N VAL A 297 26.83 9.45 26.71
CA VAL A 297 26.71 9.70 28.16
C VAL A 297 27.01 8.44 28.99
N ARG A 298 26.47 7.28 28.59
CA ARG A 298 26.60 6.01 29.34
C ARG A 298 27.77 5.14 28.86
N GLY A 299 28.34 5.45 27.71
CA GLY A 299 29.42 4.70 27.07
C GLY A 299 28.92 3.71 26.01
N ALA A 300 29.75 3.45 24.98
CA ALA A 300 29.36 2.66 23.80
C ALA A 300 29.06 1.17 24.08
N ARG A 301 29.46 0.66 25.26
CA ARG A 301 29.18 -0.71 25.72
C ARG A 301 27.84 -0.84 26.44
N ASP A 302 27.19 0.27 26.80
CA ASP A 302 25.88 0.26 27.43
C ASP A 302 24.82 -0.27 26.43
N ARG A 303 24.12 -1.31 26.86
CA ARG A 303 23.09 -2.02 26.09
C ARG A 303 21.69 -1.85 26.69
N THR A 304 21.49 -0.84 27.53
CA THR A 304 20.17 -0.56 28.12
C THR A 304 19.13 -0.44 27.01
N PRO A 305 18.09 -1.29 27.00
CA PRO A 305 17.07 -1.30 25.97
C PRO A 305 16.04 -0.20 26.21
N THR A 306 15.41 0.27 25.13
CA THR A 306 14.20 1.09 25.20
C THR A 306 12.95 0.26 24.88
N PHE A 307 13.15 -0.96 24.42
CA PHE A 307 12.12 -1.96 24.19
C PHE A 307 12.60 -3.29 24.77
N ASP A 308 11.93 -3.80 25.81
CA ASP A 308 12.34 -5.01 26.52
C ASP A 308 11.18 -5.99 26.75
N PRO A 309 11.02 -6.98 25.85
CA PRO A 309 10.02 -8.04 25.98
C PRO A 309 10.16 -8.94 27.22
N SER A 310 11.33 -8.94 27.88
CA SER A 310 11.57 -9.79 29.06
C SER A 310 11.07 -9.16 30.36
N VAL A 311 10.93 -7.82 30.38
CA VAL A 311 10.50 -7.04 31.55
C VAL A 311 9.11 -6.45 31.35
N ASN A 312 8.80 -5.98 30.14
CA ASN A 312 7.53 -5.35 29.81
C ASN A 312 6.63 -6.37 29.08
N PRO A 313 5.57 -6.89 29.72
CA PRO A 313 4.65 -7.84 29.08
C PRO A 313 3.99 -7.28 27.82
N LEU A 314 3.84 -5.95 27.75
CA LEU A 314 3.28 -5.29 26.57
C LEU A 314 4.23 -5.35 25.38
N ALA A 315 5.54 -5.16 25.62
CA ALA A 315 6.59 -5.37 24.62
C ALA A 315 6.68 -6.83 24.17
N ALA A 316 6.35 -7.79 25.04
CA ALA A 316 6.29 -9.19 24.66
C ALA A 316 5.19 -9.47 23.63
N VAL A 317 4.07 -8.75 23.66
CA VAL A 317 2.98 -8.87 22.68
C VAL A 317 3.43 -8.38 21.30
N SER A 318 4.11 -7.23 21.23
CA SER A 318 4.53 -6.62 19.97
C SER A 318 5.86 -7.17 19.42
N SER A 319 6.59 -7.99 20.17
CA SER A 319 7.90 -8.51 19.75
C SER A 319 7.82 -9.72 18.82
N LEU A 320 8.54 -9.67 17.68
CA LEU A 320 8.74 -10.84 16.80
C LEU A 320 9.83 -11.80 17.27
N THR A 321 10.78 -11.32 18.08
CA THR A 321 12.01 -12.05 18.41
C THR A 321 12.17 -12.35 19.88
N GLY A 322 11.38 -11.70 20.74
CA GLY A 322 11.51 -11.73 22.20
C GLY A 322 12.80 -11.09 22.73
N ARG A 323 13.57 -10.38 21.89
CA ARG A 323 14.86 -9.78 22.27
C ARG A 323 14.71 -8.32 22.63
N ALA A 324 15.37 -7.92 23.71
CA ALA A 324 15.49 -6.52 24.10
C ALA A 324 16.39 -5.74 23.13
N ALA A 325 16.04 -4.49 22.86
CA ALA A 325 16.77 -3.63 21.94
C ALA A 325 16.63 -2.14 22.30
N ARG A 326 17.61 -1.33 21.88
CA ARG A 326 17.53 0.14 21.92
C ARG A 326 17.05 0.67 20.57
N LEU A 327 15.73 0.81 20.45
CA LEU A 327 15.06 1.24 19.23
C LEU A 327 14.90 2.77 19.18
N ASP A 328 14.61 3.37 20.33
CA ASP A 328 14.42 4.81 20.53
C ASP A 328 15.75 5.50 20.80
N ARG A 329 16.02 6.60 20.09
CA ARG A 329 17.31 7.30 20.16
C ARG A 329 17.14 8.80 20.11
N VAL A 330 18.11 9.50 20.71
CA VAL A 330 18.35 10.92 20.49
C VAL A 330 19.74 11.04 19.88
N LEU A 331 19.83 11.62 18.68
CA LEU A 331 21.02 11.71 17.85
C LEU A 331 21.41 13.18 17.61
N LEU A 332 22.70 13.48 17.70
CA LEU A 332 23.26 14.83 17.55
C LEU A 332 24.33 14.89 16.46
N ARG A 333 24.54 16.07 15.86
CA ARG A 333 25.68 16.29 14.96
C ARG A 333 27.01 16.20 15.73
N PRO A 334 27.98 15.40 15.26
CA PRO A 334 29.31 15.35 15.87
C PRO A 334 29.97 16.73 15.82
N GLY A 335 30.63 17.14 16.90
CA GLY A 335 31.40 18.40 16.93
C GLY A 335 30.58 19.69 16.90
N GLY A 336 29.24 19.64 16.93
CA GLY A 336 28.36 20.82 16.95
C GLY A 336 28.46 21.65 18.24
N ALA A 337 27.51 22.55 18.49
CA ALA A 337 27.41 23.31 19.75
C ALA A 337 26.63 22.56 20.85
N LEU A 338 25.83 21.56 20.48
CA LEU A 338 25.09 20.73 21.45
C LEU A 338 26.01 19.76 22.21
N ARG A 339 25.91 19.76 23.54
CA ARG A 339 26.67 18.84 24.42
C ARG A 339 25.70 18.02 25.28
N PRO A 340 25.73 16.68 25.22
CA PRO A 340 24.92 15.86 26.11
C PRO A 340 25.47 15.89 27.54
N ARG A 341 24.59 16.09 28.52
CA ARG A 341 24.92 16.12 29.96
C ARG A 341 24.33 14.93 30.72
N GLY A 342 23.17 14.46 30.28
CA GLY A 342 22.43 13.40 30.95
C GLY A 342 21.54 12.65 29.99
N VAL A 343 21.24 11.39 30.32
CA VAL A 343 20.27 10.57 29.61
C VAL A 343 19.64 9.58 30.59
N ARG A 344 18.31 9.42 30.53
CA ARG A 344 17.56 8.50 31.40
C ARG A 344 16.32 7.96 30.70
N LEU A 345 15.83 6.81 31.17
CA LEU A 345 14.54 6.27 30.77
C LEU A 345 13.40 6.86 31.61
N ILE A 346 12.18 6.74 31.10
CA ILE A 346 10.92 6.93 31.81
C ILE A 346 9.93 5.84 31.42
N GLY A 347 8.99 5.53 32.31
CA GLY A 347 8.00 4.47 32.07
C GLY A 347 8.57 3.05 32.19
N GLU A 348 9.75 2.90 32.79
CA GLU A 348 10.44 1.61 33.00
C GLU A 348 9.85 0.76 34.14
N LEU A 349 8.99 1.37 34.97
CA LEU A 349 8.32 0.70 36.08
C LEU A 349 6.81 0.62 35.78
N PRO A 350 6.18 -0.53 36.09
CA PRO A 350 4.73 -0.61 36.02
C PRO A 350 4.05 0.18 37.14
N ASP A 351 2.74 0.42 37.02
CA ASP A 351 1.90 0.89 38.13
C ASP A 351 1.72 -0.17 39.23
N ALA A 352 0.95 0.18 40.26
CA ALA A 352 0.67 -0.71 41.39
C ALA A 352 -0.04 -2.01 40.95
N GLU A 353 -0.75 -1.98 39.82
CA GLU A 353 -1.46 -3.10 39.23
C GLU A 353 -0.64 -3.86 38.16
N GLY A 354 0.63 -3.49 37.94
CA GLY A 354 1.54 -4.18 37.02
C GLY A 354 1.52 -3.70 35.57
N TRP A 355 0.87 -2.56 35.26
CA TRP A 355 0.73 -2.05 33.90
C TRP A 355 1.85 -1.08 33.52
N PHE A 356 2.34 -1.19 32.29
CA PHE A 356 3.28 -0.25 31.69
C PHE A 356 2.55 0.78 30.84
N ALA A 357 3.06 2.02 30.82
CA ALA A 357 2.45 3.12 30.06
C ALA A 357 2.54 2.93 28.53
N SER A 358 3.59 2.27 28.05
CA SER A 358 3.83 1.92 26.64
C SER A 358 4.63 0.61 26.58
N ASP A 359 4.72 -0.04 25.41
CA ASP A 359 5.64 -1.16 25.19
C ASP A 359 7.10 -0.70 25.05
N HIS A 360 7.30 0.58 24.74
CA HIS A 360 8.60 1.24 24.79
C HIS A 360 8.78 2.03 26.10
N PHE A 361 10.02 2.25 26.49
CA PHE A 361 10.42 3.18 27.55
C PHE A 361 10.86 4.50 26.92
N GLY A 362 10.35 5.61 27.43
CA GLY A 362 10.68 6.93 26.91
C GLY A 362 12.12 7.31 27.23
N VAL A 363 12.78 8.04 26.33
CA VAL A 363 14.16 8.51 26.50
C VAL A 363 14.16 10.02 26.73
N VAL A 364 14.74 10.45 27.85
CA VAL A 364 14.96 11.86 28.17
C VAL A 364 16.45 12.19 28.06
N ALA A 365 16.79 13.08 27.13
CA ALA A 365 18.13 13.62 26.93
C ALA A 365 18.23 15.03 27.52
N GLU A 366 19.26 15.27 28.34
CA GLU A 366 19.59 16.58 28.87
C GLU A 366 20.80 17.14 28.12
N LEU A 367 20.61 18.25 27.43
CA LEU A 367 21.60 18.88 26.57
C LEU A 367 21.95 20.28 27.08
N THR A 368 23.17 20.73 26.81
CA THR A 368 23.55 22.15 26.90
C THR A 368 23.92 22.66 25.51
N VAL A 369 23.38 23.82 25.14
CA VAL A 369 23.67 24.52 23.89
C VAL A 369 24.83 25.51 24.15
N GLY A 370 26.02 25.22 23.61
CA GLY A 370 27.19 26.09 23.74
C GLY A 370 27.13 27.32 22.83
N ALA A 371 27.88 28.37 23.16
CA ALA A 371 28.17 29.45 22.22
C ALA A 371 29.05 28.90 21.08
N ARG A 372 28.74 29.23 19.82
CA ARG A 372 29.53 28.80 18.66
C ARG A 372 30.99 29.26 18.82
N PRO A 373 32.00 28.43 18.52
CA PRO A 373 33.33 28.93 18.24
C PRO A 373 33.24 29.83 17.00
N GLU A 374 33.62 31.09 17.14
CA GLU A 374 33.74 32.02 16.02
C GLU A 374 34.92 31.60 15.12
N ALA A 375 34.65 30.80 14.10
CA ALA A 375 35.57 30.61 12.99
C ALA A 375 34.79 30.46 11.68
N MET A 376 35.16 31.31 10.71
CA MET A 376 34.73 31.32 9.31
C MET A 376 33.35 31.93 8.96
N SER A 377 33.12 33.19 9.35
CA SER A 377 32.11 34.06 8.72
C SER A 377 32.74 35.21 7.92
N GLY A 378 33.80 34.93 7.16
CA GLY A 378 34.45 35.93 6.33
C GLY A 378 35.20 35.28 5.18
N LEU A 379 34.51 35.09 4.06
CA LEU A 379 35.08 35.03 2.70
C LEU A 379 33.92 35.05 1.69
N SER A 380 33.43 36.26 1.42
CA SER A 380 32.84 36.61 0.14
C SER A 380 33.96 36.62 -0.90
N VAL A 381 33.94 35.77 -1.92
CA VAL A 381 34.82 35.92 -3.09
C VAL A 381 33.99 35.76 -4.35
N GLY A 382 33.97 36.84 -5.13
CA GLY A 382 33.41 36.90 -6.46
C GLY A 382 34.21 36.08 -7.47
N VAL A 383 33.54 35.78 -8.57
CA VAL A 383 34.08 35.04 -9.71
C VAL A 383 35.13 35.87 -10.47
N ALA A 384 36.30 35.28 -10.74
CA ALA A 384 37.00 35.47 -12.01
C ALA A 384 37.93 34.26 -12.33
N PRO A 385 38.06 33.83 -13.60
CA PRO A 385 38.71 32.59 -14.01
C PRO A 385 40.18 32.81 -14.49
N GLY A 386 41.06 31.82 -14.28
CA GLY A 386 42.37 31.82 -14.95
C GLY A 386 43.41 30.84 -14.39
N ALA A 387 43.54 29.69 -15.07
CA ALA A 387 44.75 28.90 -15.39
C ALA A 387 45.81 28.52 -14.31
N PRO A 388 46.52 27.37 -14.51
CA PRO A 388 47.09 26.57 -13.44
C PRO A 388 48.56 26.87 -13.14
N GLY A 389 48.94 26.86 -11.85
CA GLY A 389 50.32 26.98 -11.38
C GLY A 389 50.66 25.89 -10.36
N ARG A 390 51.71 25.11 -10.67
CA ARG A 390 52.32 24.05 -9.86
C ARG A 390 53.08 24.61 -8.64
N LEU A 391 53.48 23.66 -7.76
CA LEU A 391 54.49 23.70 -6.66
C LEU A 391 53.83 23.92 -5.28
N ASN A 392 54.07 23.13 -4.21
CA ASN A 392 55.07 22.13 -3.90
C ASN A 392 54.54 21.12 -2.87
N ALA A 393 54.96 19.86 -3.02
CA ALA A 393 54.97 18.88 -1.95
C ALA A 393 56.19 19.14 -1.04
N ALA A 394 55.97 19.31 0.27
CA ALA A 394 56.88 18.88 1.33
C ALA A 394 56.28 19.17 2.72
N GLY A 395 56.08 18.11 3.51
CA GLY A 395 56.22 18.18 4.97
C GLY A 395 54.94 18.30 5.80
N GLY A 396 54.33 17.16 6.12
CA GLY A 396 53.26 17.06 7.13
C GLY A 396 52.72 15.64 7.20
N SER A 397 53.53 14.73 7.74
CA SER A 397 53.17 13.34 8.00
C SER A 397 52.00 13.26 8.99
N GLU A 398 50.82 12.88 8.51
CA GLU A 398 49.76 12.30 9.33
C GLU A 398 49.41 10.91 8.80
N ALA A 399 49.15 10.02 9.75
CA ALA A 399 49.10 8.58 9.62
C ALA A 399 48.31 8.05 8.41
N LEU A 400 48.95 7.16 7.64
CA LEU A 400 48.30 6.27 6.69
C LEU A 400 47.28 5.40 7.45
N GLY A 401 46.01 5.78 7.40
CA GLY A 401 44.90 4.97 7.89
C GLY A 401 44.84 3.64 7.13
N GLU A 402 44.67 2.54 7.87
CA GLU A 402 44.49 1.22 7.30
C GLU A 402 43.36 1.20 6.25
N PRO A 403 43.48 0.40 5.18
CA PRO A 403 42.57 0.52 4.05
C PRO A 403 41.20 -0.06 4.38
N GLU A 404 40.20 0.82 4.35
CA GLU A 404 38.81 0.62 4.76
C GLU A 404 38.16 -0.56 4.00
N VAL A 405 37.84 -1.64 4.73
CA VAL A 405 37.11 -2.81 4.19
C VAL A 405 35.61 -2.58 4.38
N LEU A 406 34.84 -2.67 3.28
CA LEU A 406 33.40 -2.46 3.33
C LEU A 406 32.64 -3.80 3.45
N ASP A 407 32.14 -4.09 4.66
CA ASP A 407 31.47 -5.36 5.01
C ASP A 407 29.93 -5.32 4.82
N VAL A 408 29.47 -4.82 3.68
CA VAL A 408 28.04 -4.69 3.34
C VAL A 408 27.56 -5.94 2.57
N PRO A 409 26.39 -6.53 2.91
CA PRO A 409 25.87 -7.69 2.19
C PRO A 409 25.53 -7.34 0.72
N PRO A 410 25.85 -8.22 -0.25
CA PRO A 410 25.63 -7.97 -1.66
C PRO A 410 24.16 -8.05 -2.07
N THR A 411 23.79 -7.39 -3.17
CA THR A 411 22.48 -7.51 -3.81
C THR A 411 22.58 -7.83 -5.29
N ALA A 412 21.69 -8.69 -5.80
CA ALA A 412 21.61 -9.03 -7.23
C ALA A 412 21.04 -7.88 -8.12
N ARG A 413 20.84 -6.68 -7.55
CA ARG A 413 20.42 -5.47 -8.26
C ARG A 413 21.59 -4.55 -8.63
N THR A 414 22.81 -4.86 -8.20
CA THR A 414 24.01 -4.07 -8.48
C THR A 414 25.17 -4.97 -8.90
N ALA A 415 26.09 -4.41 -9.69
CA ALA A 415 27.27 -5.12 -10.16
C ALA A 415 28.43 -4.15 -10.42
N VAL A 416 29.66 -4.65 -10.35
CA VAL A 416 30.85 -4.01 -10.90
C VAL A 416 31.28 -4.83 -12.12
N ALA A 417 31.27 -4.21 -13.30
CA ALA A 417 31.52 -4.89 -14.55
C ALA A 417 32.41 -4.08 -15.48
N TRP A 418 33.18 -4.77 -16.32
CA TRP A 418 33.79 -4.15 -17.49
C TRP A 418 32.79 -4.16 -18.65
N ILE A 419 32.69 -3.05 -19.37
CA ILE A 419 31.86 -2.90 -20.57
C ILE A 419 32.80 -2.72 -21.77
N PRO A 420 32.79 -3.62 -22.78
CA PRO A 420 33.65 -3.49 -23.94
C PRO A 420 33.39 -2.22 -24.74
N ALA A 421 34.41 -1.75 -25.48
CA ALA A 421 34.29 -0.59 -26.35
C ALA A 421 33.14 -0.77 -27.37
N ARG A 422 32.42 0.33 -27.65
CA ARG A 422 31.22 0.30 -28.52
C ARG A 422 31.47 -0.26 -29.92
N GLY A 423 32.71 -0.18 -30.44
CA GLY A 423 33.08 -0.78 -31.73
C GLY A 423 32.91 -2.30 -31.79
N LEU A 424 32.94 -2.99 -30.64
CA LEU A 424 32.77 -4.45 -30.55
C LEU A 424 31.31 -4.89 -30.42
N TRP A 425 30.41 -3.94 -30.16
CA TRP A 425 29.00 -4.23 -29.86
C TRP A 425 28.24 -4.81 -31.05
N PRO A 426 28.43 -4.38 -32.32
CA PRO A 426 27.64 -4.92 -33.43
C PRO A 426 27.74 -6.45 -33.55
N ALA A 427 28.95 -7.02 -33.58
CA ALA A 427 29.18 -8.45 -33.72
C ALA A 427 28.65 -9.25 -32.51
N VAL A 428 28.88 -8.74 -31.30
CA VAL A 428 28.45 -9.39 -30.05
C VAL A 428 26.93 -9.30 -29.87
N GLN A 429 26.34 -8.12 -30.09
CA GLN A 429 24.91 -7.89 -29.88
C GLN A 429 24.05 -8.53 -30.98
N GLU A 430 24.56 -8.74 -32.19
CA GLU A 430 23.84 -9.51 -33.20
C GLU A 430 23.54 -10.93 -32.71
N VAL A 431 24.55 -11.59 -32.12
CA VAL A 431 24.40 -12.91 -31.52
C VAL A 431 23.49 -12.85 -30.28
N ARG A 432 23.73 -11.91 -29.36
CA ARG A 432 22.93 -11.77 -28.13
C ARG A 432 21.45 -11.50 -28.40
N ARG A 433 21.10 -10.69 -29.40
CA ARG A 433 19.68 -10.45 -29.75
C ARG A 433 18.93 -11.72 -30.16
N ARG A 434 19.62 -12.72 -30.72
CA ARG A 434 19.00 -13.97 -31.15
C ARG A 434 18.92 -15.01 -30.04
N HIS A 435 19.83 -14.96 -29.06
CA HIS A 435 20.05 -16.08 -28.14
C HIS A 435 20.11 -15.71 -26.65
N ASP A 436 20.21 -14.43 -26.30
CA ASP A 436 20.28 -13.95 -24.91
C ASP A 436 18.91 -13.38 -24.47
N PRO A 437 18.15 -14.09 -23.62
CA PRO A 437 16.87 -13.59 -23.11
C PRO A 437 17.02 -12.35 -22.19
N GLN A 438 18.26 -11.97 -21.85
CA GLN A 438 18.56 -10.79 -21.03
C GLN A 438 19.20 -9.65 -21.83
N VAL A 439 19.13 -9.70 -23.17
CA VAL A 439 19.73 -8.69 -24.05
C VAL A 439 19.26 -7.25 -23.75
N ASP A 440 17.97 -7.07 -23.44
CA ASP A 440 17.40 -5.75 -23.11
C ASP A 440 17.72 -5.29 -21.69
N ARG A 441 18.16 -6.21 -20.83
CA ARG A 441 18.44 -5.96 -19.42
C ARG A 441 19.92 -5.59 -19.17
N TRP A 442 20.83 -6.04 -20.03
CA TRP A 442 22.26 -5.86 -19.87
C TRP A 442 22.97 -5.41 -21.16
N PRO A 443 23.81 -4.36 -21.13
CA PRO A 443 24.78 -4.15 -22.21
C PRO A 443 25.77 -5.33 -22.28
N PRO A 444 26.55 -5.48 -23.37
CA PRO A 444 27.67 -6.42 -23.38
C PRO A 444 28.59 -6.10 -22.21
N HIS A 445 28.88 -7.09 -21.37
CA HIS A 445 29.62 -6.87 -20.13
C HIS A 445 30.37 -8.13 -19.69
N VAL A 446 31.39 -7.92 -18.86
CA VAL A 446 32.05 -8.97 -18.07
C VAL A 446 31.91 -8.60 -16.61
N ASN A 447 31.14 -9.39 -15.85
CA ASN A 447 30.95 -9.15 -14.43
C ASN A 447 32.23 -9.47 -13.64
N VAL A 448 32.80 -8.46 -13.00
CA VAL A 448 33.94 -8.63 -12.09
C VAL A 448 33.45 -8.88 -10.66
N LEU A 449 32.39 -8.19 -10.21
CA LEU A 449 31.61 -8.52 -9.01
C LEU A 449 30.11 -8.48 -9.35
N PHE A 450 29.43 -9.63 -9.31
CA PHE A 450 27.98 -9.71 -9.48
C PHE A 450 27.32 -10.03 -8.15
N GLY A 451 26.39 -9.18 -7.70
CA GLY A 451 26.10 -9.09 -6.27
C GLY A 451 27.04 -8.09 -5.62
N PHE A 452 26.92 -6.80 -5.97
CA PHE A 452 27.70 -5.75 -5.34
C PHE A 452 26.93 -5.12 -4.18
N VAL A 453 27.46 -4.09 -3.52
CA VAL A 453 26.73 -3.39 -2.46
C VAL A 453 25.46 -2.73 -3.03
N PRO A 454 24.41 -2.52 -2.22
CA PRO A 454 23.23 -1.78 -2.65
C PRO A 454 23.56 -0.41 -3.26
N GLU A 455 22.73 0.06 -4.21
CA GLU A 455 22.95 1.34 -4.92
C GLU A 455 23.10 2.53 -3.95
N ALA A 456 22.39 2.49 -2.82
CA ALA A 456 22.50 3.51 -1.76
C ALA A 456 23.89 3.61 -1.13
N ASP A 457 24.65 2.52 -1.15
CA ASP A 457 25.99 2.44 -0.56
C ASP A 457 27.10 2.79 -1.58
N PHE A 458 26.77 3.19 -2.82
CA PHE A 458 27.77 3.49 -3.84
C PHE A 458 28.71 4.63 -3.44
N ASN A 459 28.21 5.66 -2.75
CA ASN A 459 29.07 6.74 -2.24
C ASN A 459 30.14 6.23 -1.28
N ALA A 460 29.79 5.31 -0.38
CA ALA A 460 30.72 4.71 0.57
C ALA A 460 31.61 3.64 -0.10
N ALA A 461 31.11 2.95 -1.12
CA ALA A 461 31.84 1.90 -1.81
C ALA A 461 32.82 2.40 -2.87
N LEU A 462 32.60 3.59 -3.45
CA LEU A 462 33.46 4.10 -4.52
C LEU A 462 34.88 4.45 -4.05
N GLY A 463 35.06 4.87 -2.80
CA GLY A 463 36.39 5.10 -2.22
C GLY A 463 37.23 3.81 -2.15
N PRO A 464 36.76 2.77 -1.43
CA PRO A 464 37.44 1.46 -1.39
C PRO A 464 37.56 0.81 -2.77
N LEU A 465 36.58 0.98 -3.66
CA LEU A 465 36.62 0.50 -5.03
C LEU A 465 37.71 1.20 -5.85
N ALA A 466 37.79 2.53 -5.79
CA ALA A 466 38.82 3.35 -6.42
C ALA A 466 40.22 2.96 -5.95
N ALA A 467 40.41 2.81 -4.63
CA ALA A 467 41.68 2.36 -4.07
C ALA A 467 42.07 0.97 -4.58
N ALA A 468 41.12 0.03 -4.64
CA ALA A 468 41.39 -1.33 -5.13
C ALA A 468 41.74 -1.37 -6.63
N VAL A 469 41.05 -0.60 -7.49
CA VAL A 469 41.33 -0.61 -8.93
C VAL A 469 42.54 0.25 -9.32
N ALA A 470 42.94 1.22 -8.49
CA ALA A 470 44.18 1.98 -8.68
C ALA A 470 45.43 1.09 -8.54
N GLU A 471 45.36 -0.01 -7.79
CA GLU A 471 46.44 -0.99 -7.64
C GLU A 471 46.69 -1.82 -8.92
N VAL A 472 45.81 -1.74 -9.92
CA VAL A 472 45.84 -2.57 -11.14
C VAL A 472 45.99 -1.69 -12.38
N PRO A 473 47.09 -1.80 -13.15
CA PRO A 473 47.24 -1.03 -14.37
C PRO A 473 46.21 -1.47 -15.43
N PRO A 474 45.75 -0.55 -16.28
CA PRO A 474 44.98 -0.91 -17.47
C PRO A 474 45.69 -1.95 -18.34
N PHE A 475 44.94 -2.82 -19.01
CA PHE A 475 45.50 -3.92 -19.81
C PHE A 475 44.65 -4.22 -21.06
N GLU A 476 45.22 -4.95 -22.00
CA GLU A 476 44.52 -5.43 -23.19
C GLU A 476 43.87 -6.79 -22.93
N ALA A 477 42.58 -6.91 -23.28
CA ALA A 477 41.82 -8.15 -23.24
C ALA A 477 41.65 -8.70 -24.67
N VAL A 478 42.02 -9.96 -24.86
CA VAL A 478 41.75 -10.72 -26.09
C VAL A 478 40.52 -11.58 -25.83
N LEU A 479 39.44 -11.29 -26.56
CA LEU A 479 38.17 -11.99 -26.51
C LEU A 479 38.14 -13.02 -27.64
N ALA A 480 38.46 -14.28 -27.33
CA ALA A 480 38.53 -15.36 -28.30
C ALA A 480 38.14 -16.70 -27.68
N GLY A 481 37.56 -17.58 -28.48
CA GLY A 481 37.09 -18.88 -28.00
C GLY A 481 35.71 -18.78 -27.33
N VAL A 482 34.74 -19.42 -27.97
CA VAL A 482 33.38 -19.54 -27.44
C VAL A 482 33.30 -20.80 -26.58
N ARG A 483 32.87 -20.63 -25.33
CA ARG A 483 32.78 -21.70 -24.32
C ARG A 483 31.36 -21.76 -23.75
N SER A 484 31.08 -22.75 -22.91
CA SER A 484 29.80 -22.90 -22.23
C SER A 484 29.95 -23.37 -20.79
N PHE A 485 28.94 -23.07 -19.96
CA PHE A 485 28.73 -23.71 -18.65
C PHE A 485 27.27 -24.17 -18.52
N ASP A 486 27.08 -25.33 -17.90
CA ASP A 486 25.78 -26.00 -17.81
C ASP A 486 24.96 -25.54 -16.60
N HIS A 487 23.64 -25.46 -16.80
CA HIS A 487 22.62 -25.31 -15.76
C HIS A 487 21.70 -26.55 -15.74
N ARG A 488 20.71 -26.57 -14.84
CA ARG A 488 19.80 -27.72 -14.67
C ARG A 488 19.03 -28.09 -15.96
N ASP A 489 18.59 -27.08 -16.72
CA ASP A 489 17.66 -27.26 -17.85
C ASP A 489 18.14 -26.59 -19.17
N ASP A 490 19.26 -25.85 -19.14
CA ASP A 490 19.90 -25.15 -20.26
C ASP A 490 21.40 -24.92 -19.98
N ALA A 491 22.13 -24.29 -20.91
CA ALA A 491 23.52 -23.91 -20.76
C ALA A 491 23.74 -22.47 -21.24
N THR A 492 24.66 -21.74 -20.60
CA THR A 492 25.06 -20.40 -21.05
C THR A 492 26.28 -20.51 -21.96
N VAL A 493 26.18 -19.94 -23.15
CA VAL A 493 27.28 -19.82 -24.12
C VAL A 493 27.88 -18.42 -24.01
N TRP A 494 29.21 -18.34 -23.94
CA TRP A 494 29.93 -17.11 -23.65
C TRP A 494 31.26 -17.02 -24.41
N LEU A 495 31.73 -15.80 -24.64
CA LEU A 495 33.02 -15.48 -25.24
C LEU A 495 34.05 -15.27 -24.13
N ASP A 496 35.23 -15.88 -24.27
CA ASP A 496 36.30 -15.83 -23.27
C ASP A 496 37.16 -14.56 -23.38
N PRO A 497 37.04 -13.59 -22.45
CA PRO A 497 37.79 -12.34 -22.47
C PRO A 497 39.23 -12.47 -21.93
N ALA A 498 39.60 -13.66 -21.47
CA ALA A 498 40.91 -13.98 -20.91
C ALA A 498 41.73 -14.89 -21.84
N ALA A 499 41.37 -14.99 -23.12
CA ALA A 499 42.04 -15.86 -24.09
C ALA A 499 43.53 -15.50 -24.27
N GLY A 500 43.87 -14.22 -24.16
CA GLY A 500 45.25 -13.72 -24.17
C GLY A 500 45.99 -13.82 -22.82
N GLY A 501 45.33 -14.35 -21.78
CA GLY A 501 45.90 -14.54 -20.43
C GLY A 501 44.95 -14.14 -19.30
N ALA A 502 44.79 -15.01 -18.31
CA ALA A 502 43.90 -14.78 -17.16
C ALA A 502 44.50 -13.94 -16.03
N ALA A 503 45.83 -13.73 -16.01
CA ALA A 503 46.52 -13.09 -14.90
C ALA A 503 46.04 -11.66 -14.58
N PRO A 504 45.81 -10.75 -15.55
CA PRO A 504 45.31 -9.41 -15.26
C PRO A 504 43.89 -9.42 -14.67
N TRP A 505 43.00 -10.27 -15.20
CA TRP A 505 41.64 -10.46 -14.68
C TRP A 505 41.64 -10.99 -13.24
N GLN A 506 42.53 -11.94 -12.93
CA GLN A 506 42.68 -12.46 -11.57
C GLN A 506 43.26 -11.42 -10.61
N ALA A 507 44.22 -10.61 -11.04
CA ALA A 507 44.77 -9.52 -10.25
C ALA A 507 43.68 -8.49 -9.89
N LEU A 508 42.87 -8.09 -10.88
CA LEU A 508 41.72 -7.20 -10.69
C LEU A 508 40.70 -7.77 -9.71
N ARG A 509 40.31 -9.04 -9.90
CA ARG A 509 39.37 -9.71 -8.99
C ARG A 509 39.90 -9.78 -7.56
N ARG A 510 41.17 -10.17 -7.36
CA ARG A 510 41.78 -10.24 -6.03
C ARG A 510 41.86 -8.87 -5.34
N ALA A 511 42.14 -7.80 -6.08
CA ALA A 511 42.18 -6.45 -5.53
C ALA A 511 40.81 -6.04 -4.98
N LEU A 512 39.75 -6.32 -5.72
CA LEU A 512 38.38 -6.05 -5.30
C LEU A 512 37.93 -6.92 -4.11
N GLU A 513 38.26 -8.20 -4.10
CA GLU A 513 37.88 -9.13 -3.03
C GLU A 513 38.53 -8.83 -1.67
N ARG A 514 39.67 -8.14 -1.65
CA ARG A 514 40.29 -7.65 -0.41
C ARG A 514 39.44 -6.56 0.25
N ARG A 515 38.74 -5.73 -0.54
CA ARG A 515 37.99 -4.55 -0.05
C ARG A 515 36.49 -4.86 0.09
N PHE A 516 36.00 -5.86 -0.64
CA PHE A 516 34.60 -6.31 -0.62
C PHE A 516 34.49 -7.83 -0.37
N PRO A 517 34.82 -8.32 0.84
CA PRO A 517 34.89 -9.75 1.13
C PRO A 517 33.54 -10.48 1.01
N ARG A 518 32.41 -9.77 1.21
CA ARG A 518 31.06 -10.33 1.04
C ARG A 518 30.56 -10.37 -0.41
N CYS A 519 31.24 -9.71 -1.35
CA CYS A 519 30.87 -9.67 -2.76
C CYS A 519 31.52 -10.80 -3.60
N ARG A 520 32.08 -11.83 -2.96
CA ARG A 520 32.84 -12.91 -3.60
C ARG A 520 32.00 -13.89 -4.44
N GLY A 521 30.67 -13.85 -4.37
CA GLY A 521 29.81 -14.83 -5.05
C GLY A 521 29.91 -16.23 -4.43
N ARG A 522 29.45 -17.26 -5.15
CA ARG A 522 29.48 -18.66 -4.66
C ARG A 522 30.92 -19.21 -4.67
N ALA A 523 31.23 -20.16 -3.77
CA ALA A 523 32.59 -20.64 -3.48
C ALA A 523 33.32 -21.41 -4.60
N GLU A 524 32.70 -21.57 -5.77
CA GLU A 524 33.29 -22.20 -6.96
C GLU A 524 33.91 -21.11 -7.86
N GLY A 525 35.16 -21.30 -8.28
CA GLY A 525 36.03 -20.24 -8.83
C GLY A 525 35.41 -19.28 -9.86
N TRP A 526 35.82 -18.01 -9.80
CA TRP A 526 35.39 -16.97 -10.74
C TRP A 526 36.09 -17.10 -12.10
N THR A 527 35.31 -17.12 -13.18
CA THR A 527 35.79 -17.10 -14.56
C THR A 527 35.22 -15.86 -15.26
N PRO A 528 36.05 -14.94 -15.79
CA PRO A 528 35.54 -13.81 -16.55
C PRO A 528 34.91 -14.33 -17.84
N HIS A 529 33.70 -13.86 -18.15
CA HIS A 529 32.95 -14.31 -19.32
C HIS A 529 32.06 -13.19 -19.85
N LEU A 530 31.90 -13.14 -21.18
CA LEU A 530 30.92 -12.28 -21.84
C LEU A 530 29.81 -13.17 -22.42
N THR A 531 28.60 -13.09 -21.86
CA THR A 531 27.48 -13.94 -22.28
C THR A 531 27.01 -13.63 -23.70
N LEU A 532 26.91 -14.67 -24.54
CA LEU A 532 26.38 -14.61 -25.91
C LEU A 532 24.94 -15.10 -26.01
N GLY A 533 24.54 -16.04 -25.16
CA GLY A 533 23.16 -16.55 -25.12
C GLY A 533 22.96 -17.74 -24.19
N ARG A 534 21.71 -18.21 -24.07
CA ARG A 534 21.34 -19.44 -23.36
C ARG A 534 20.65 -20.41 -24.30
N THR A 535 21.03 -21.68 -24.23
CA THR A 535 20.50 -22.73 -25.13
C THR A 535 20.56 -24.10 -24.47
N ARG A 536 19.75 -25.04 -24.95
CA ARG A 536 19.86 -26.47 -24.60
C ARG A 536 20.89 -27.23 -25.45
N GLU A 537 21.37 -26.62 -26.54
CA GLU A 537 22.36 -27.19 -27.45
C GLU A 537 23.64 -26.32 -27.48
N PRO A 538 24.44 -26.25 -26.40
CA PRO A 538 25.58 -25.33 -26.28
C PRO A 538 26.65 -25.55 -27.35
N ALA A 539 26.95 -26.80 -27.71
CA ALA A 539 27.95 -27.12 -28.73
C ALA A 539 27.58 -26.55 -30.12
N ARG A 540 26.29 -26.60 -30.48
CA ARG A 540 25.78 -26.08 -31.75
C ARG A 540 25.87 -24.56 -31.80
N LEU A 541 25.42 -23.89 -30.73
CA LEU A 541 25.49 -22.42 -30.65
C LEU A 541 26.94 -21.92 -30.61
N ALA A 542 27.84 -22.62 -29.91
CA ALA A 542 29.26 -22.28 -29.89
C ALA A 542 29.91 -22.37 -31.28
N ALA A 543 29.61 -23.43 -32.04
CA ALA A 543 30.08 -23.60 -33.41
C ALA A 543 29.51 -22.54 -34.38
N GLU A 544 28.29 -22.05 -34.15
CA GLU A 544 27.70 -20.95 -34.91
C GLU A 544 28.33 -19.59 -34.58
N CYS A 545 28.63 -19.34 -33.29
CA CYS A 545 29.14 -18.06 -32.82
C CYS A 545 30.62 -17.84 -33.15
N ALA A 546 31.44 -18.90 -33.06
CA ALA A 546 32.90 -18.82 -33.22
C ALA A 546 33.36 -18.15 -34.55
N PRO A 547 32.87 -18.55 -35.74
CA PRO A 547 33.29 -17.92 -37.00
C PRO A 547 32.71 -16.51 -37.21
N ARG A 548 31.60 -16.16 -36.54
CA ARG A 548 30.93 -14.85 -36.69
C ARG A 548 31.57 -13.75 -35.85
N ILE A 549 32.04 -14.11 -34.65
CA ILE A 549 32.66 -13.16 -33.71
C ILE A 549 34.18 -13.07 -33.97
N GLY A 550 34.83 -14.19 -34.26
CA GLY A 550 36.28 -14.25 -34.42
C GLY A 550 37.04 -13.90 -33.15
N GLU A 551 38.28 -13.43 -33.31
CA GLU A 551 39.08 -12.85 -32.24
C GLU A 551 38.89 -11.33 -32.20
N LEU A 552 38.59 -10.79 -31.02
CA LEU A 552 38.42 -9.35 -30.80
C LEU A 552 39.38 -8.89 -29.72
N THR A 553 40.02 -7.73 -29.92
CA THR A 553 40.84 -7.09 -28.89
C THR A 553 40.18 -5.83 -28.34
N SER A 554 40.30 -5.61 -27.03
CA SER A 554 39.74 -4.43 -26.36
C SER A 554 40.57 -4.01 -25.17
N TYR A 555 40.63 -2.71 -24.92
CA TYR A 555 41.34 -2.16 -23.78
C TYR A 555 40.45 -2.10 -22.53
N VAL A 556 40.94 -2.63 -21.42
CA VAL A 556 40.29 -2.59 -20.10
C VAL A 556 40.87 -1.40 -19.33
N GLY A 557 40.27 -0.22 -19.54
CA GLY A 557 40.71 1.03 -18.91
C GLY A 557 39.88 1.48 -17.71
N GLU A 558 38.63 1.05 -17.60
CA GLU A 558 37.71 1.43 -16.51
C GLU A 558 36.69 0.32 -16.20
N LEU A 559 36.17 0.33 -14.98
CA LEU A 559 35.03 -0.50 -14.56
C LEU A 559 33.79 0.36 -14.37
N ALA A 560 32.64 -0.16 -14.78
CA ALA A 560 31.34 0.43 -14.54
C ALA A 560 30.71 -0.13 -13.26
N VAL A 561 30.20 0.76 -12.42
CA VAL A 561 29.33 0.44 -11.29
C VAL A 561 27.89 0.57 -11.77
N LEU A 562 27.19 -0.56 -11.78
CA LEU A 562 25.88 -0.74 -12.40
C LEU A 562 24.82 -0.97 -11.32
N SER A 563 23.63 -0.41 -11.52
CA SER A 563 22.45 -0.69 -10.68
C SER A 563 21.17 -0.76 -11.52
N ARG A 564 20.18 -1.49 -11.03
CA ARG A 564 18.80 -1.46 -11.53
C ARG A 564 17.78 -1.36 -10.39
N ARG A 565 16.68 -0.66 -10.66
CA ARG A 565 15.52 -0.48 -9.78
C ARG A 565 14.32 -1.24 -10.35
N GLY A 566 13.84 -2.23 -9.63
CA GLY A 566 12.79 -3.12 -10.15
C GLY A 566 13.28 -3.92 -11.37
N ASP A 567 12.49 -3.98 -12.42
CA ASP A 567 12.78 -4.73 -13.65
C ASP A 567 13.45 -3.89 -14.75
N GLU A 568 13.90 -2.67 -14.42
CA GLU A 568 14.64 -1.84 -15.39
C GLU A 568 16.00 -2.46 -15.78
N PRO A 569 16.53 -2.11 -16.98
CA PRO A 569 17.88 -2.49 -17.38
C PRO A 569 18.95 -1.92 -16.44
N PHE A 570 20.10 -2.59 -16.34
CA PHE A 570 21.22 -2.06 -15.57
C PHE A 570 21.75 -0.76 -16.19
N ALA A 571 21.78 0.31 -15.39
CA ALA A 571 22.32 1.60 -15.77
C ALA A 571 23.69 1.83 -15.11
N ILE A 572 24.61 2.47 -15.85
CA ILE A 572 25.90 2.94 -15.32
C ILE A 572 25.62 4.10 -14.36
N ARG A 573 26.03 3.96 -13.11
CA ARG A 573 25.95 5.01 -12.09
C ARG A 573 27.28 5.72 -11.89
N ALA A 574 28.38 4.98 -12.00
CA ALA A 574 29.73 5.54 -11.99
C ALA A 574 30.66 4.68 -12.84
N THR A 575 31.75 5.27 -13.32
CA THR A 575 32.92 4.52 -13.81
C THR A 575 34.13 4.80 -12.93
N VAL A 576 35.03 3.83 -12.84
CA VAL A 576 36.27 3.93 -12.06
C VAL A 576 37.44 3.49 -12.93
N ALA A 577 38.39 4.39 -13.17
CA ALA A 577 39.54 4.12 -14.04
C ALA A 577 40.59 3.23 -13.34
N LEU A 578 41.09 2.23 -14.07
CA LEU A 578 42.18 1.38 -13.62
C LEU A 578 43.49 2.18 -13.52
N GLY A 579 44.34 1.84 -12.56
CA GLY A 579 45.66 2.47 -12.33
C GLY A 579 45.61 3.85 -11.66
N THR A 580 44.52 4.61 -11.81
CA THR A 580 44.36 5.93 -11.18
C THR A 580 43.29 5.95 -10.09
N GLY A 581 42.29 5.05 -10.16
CA GLY A 581 41.13 5.07 -9.27
C GLY A 581 40.19 6.26 -9.52
N GLU A 582 40.35 6.99 -10.63
CA GLU A 582 39.51 8.16 -10.93
C GLU A 582 38.04 7.74 -11.05
N VAL A 583 37.19 8.30 -10.20
CA VAL A 583 35.74 8.04 -10.17
C VAL A 583 35.01 9.10 -10.98
N ARG A 584 34.17 8.66 -11.93
CA ARG A 584 33.28 9.53 -12.69
C ARG A 584 31.83 9.11 -12.49
N TRP A 585 31.03 9.98 -11.89
CA TRP A 585 29.60 9.77 -11.75
C TRP A 585 28.88 10.02 -13.08
N ALA A 586 27.94 9.14 -13.42
CA ALA A 586 27.06 9.33 -14.57
C ALA A 586 26.09 10.49 -14.28
N GLY A 587 26.33 11.66 -14.90
CA GLY A 587 25.53 12.88 -14.71
C GLY A 587 26.32 14.19 -14.70
N ALA A 588 27.66 14.15 -14.59
CA ALA A 588 28.52 15.32 -14.77
C ALA A 588 28.84 15.52 -16.26
N HIS A 589 27.99 16.24 -17.00
CA HIS A 589 28.36 16.70 -18.35
C HIS A 589 29.42 17.81 -18.25
N PRO A 590 30.55 17.71 -18.97
CA PRO A 590 31.40 18.86 -19.26
C PRO A 590 30.57 19.91 -20.00
N GLN A 591 30.66 21.17 -19.59
CA GLN A 591 30.06 22.30 -20.31
C GLN A 591 30.56 22.32 -21.76
N ALA A 592 29.69 21.98 -22.70
CA ALA A 592 29.93 22.19 -24.13
C ALA A 592 29.77 23.68 -24.44
N GLY A 593 30.88 24.32 -24.76
CA GLY A 593 30.97 25.74 -25.07
C GLY A 593 30.16 26.16 -26.29
N ALA A 594 29.79 27.44 -26.28
CA ALA A 594 29.12 28.17 -27.34
C ALA A 594 29.78 27.99 -28.72
N ARG A 595 28.96 27.80 -29.75
CA ARG A 595 29.28 28.26 -31.11
C ARG A 595 28.03 28.81 -31.83
N PRO A 596 28.21 29.76 -32.76
CA PRO A 596 27.24 30.81 -33.07
C PRO A 596 26.31 30.45 -34.23
N GLN A 597 25.21 31.20 -34.32
CA GLN A 597 24.31 31.25 -35.46
C GLN A 597 25.01 31.78 -36.72
N THR A 598 24.79 31.11 -37.86
CA THR A 598 24.69 31.71 -39.21
C THR A 598 23.86 30.77 -40.10
N GLY A 599 23.02 31.35 -40.95
CA GLY A 599 21.90 30.66 -41.62
C GLY A 599 22.19 29.99 -42.95
N ALA A 600 21.18 29.30 -43.48
CA ALA A 600 20.64 29.43 -44.85
C ALA A 600 19.60 28.32 -45.12
N HIS A 601 18.40 28.73 -45.51
CA HIS A 601 17.40 27.92 -46.26
C HIS A 601 17.91 27.66 -47.71
N PRO A 602 17.37 26.71 -48.54
CA PRO A 602 15.92 26.58 -48.81
C PRO A 602 15.37 25.18 -49.21
N GLN A 603 14.05 25.18 -49.45
CA GLN A 603 13.13 24.12 -49.87
C GLN A 603 13.27 23.63 -51.34
N ALA A 604 12.75 22.42 -51.61
CA ALA A 604 12.03 21.89 -52.79
C ALA A 604 12.33 20.38 -52.88
N GLY A 605 11.44 19.40 -53.09
CA GLY A 605 10.15 19.30 -53.77
C GLY A 605 10.22 18.07 -54.70
N VAL A 606 9.07 17.43 -54.99
CA VAL A 606 8.77 16.52 -56.14
C VAL A 606 8.68 14.99 -55.88
N HIS A 607 7.41 14.54 -55.87
CA HIS A 607 6.84 13.20 -56.21
C HIS A 607 7.14 12.79 -57.68
N PRO A 608 7.06 11.51 -58.15
CA PRO A 608 5.75 10.83 -58.29
C PRO A 608 5.66 9.28 -58.38
N ARG A 609 4.41 8.81 -58.15
CA ARG A 609 3.56 7.79 -58.80
C ARG A 609 4.15 6.52 -59.47
N GLY A 610 3.40 5.42 -59.31
CA GLY A 610 3.22 4.39 -60.36
C GLY A 610 2.82 2.99 -59.88
N GLU A 611 1.51 2.68 -59.91
CA GLU A 611 0.82 1.49 -60.50
C GLU A 611 1.60 0.15 -60.61
N ALA A 612 1.14 -1.02 -60.15
CA ALA A 612 -0.06 -1.84 -60.44
C ALA A 612 0.41 -3.22 -60.98
N GLU A 613 -0.50 -4.20 -61.04
CA GLU A 613 -0.35 -5.61 -61.47
C GLU A 613 0.14 -6.57 -60.38
N GLY A 614 -0.48 -7.71 -60.09
CA GLY A 614 -1.56 -8.46 -60.75
C GLY A 614 -1.28 -9.96 -60.58
N GLY A 615 -2.33 -10.78 -60.37
CA GLY A 615 -2.26 -12.20 -60.74
C GLY A 615 -2.49 -13.26 -59.65
N ALA A 616 -3.76 -13.64 -59.51
CA ALA A 616 -4.29 -15.01 -59.61
C ALA A 616 -3.86 -16.13 -58.63
N GLY A 617 -4.86 -16.63 -57.89
CA GLY A 617 -5.49 -17.91 -58.21
C GLY A 617 -4.98 -19.18 -57.50
N GLY A 618 -5.87 -19.86 -56.76
CA GLY A 618 -5.65 -21.23 -56.31
C GLY A 618 -6.63 -21.72 -55.24
N SER A 619 -7.78 -22.21 -55.67
CA SER A 619 -8.75 -22.98 -54.88
C SER A 619 -8.26 -24.41 -54.64
N GLY A 620 -8.61 -25.01 -53.49
CA GLY A 620 -8.25 -26.40 -53.15
C GLY A 620 -8.99 -26.96 -51.94
N THR A 621 -10.19 -27.46 -52.21
CA THR A 621 -11.03 -28.50 -51.55
C THR A 621 -10.68 -29.14 -50.19
N ALA A 622 -11.76 -29.39 -49.45
CA ALA A 622 -11.91 -30.11 -48.20
C ALA A 622 -11.65 -31.64 -48.24
N ALA A 623 -11.25 -32.21 -47.09
CA ALA A 623 -11.66 -33.54 -46.62
C ALA A 623 -11.38 -33.69 -45.11
N GLY A 624 -12.30 -34.30 -44.38
CA GLY A 624 -12.39 -34.27 -42.90
C GLY A 624 -11.63 -35.36 -42.14
N GLY A 625 -11.79 -35.29 -40.82
CA GLY A 625 -11.36 -36.29 -39.84
C GLY A 625 -11.65 -35.83 -38.42
N ALA A 626 -12.63 -36.44 -37.77
CA ALA A 626 -13.08 -36.15 -36.41
C ALA A 626 -12.05 -36.55 -35.35
N GLY A 627 -11.99 -35.79 -34.24
CA GLY A 627 -11.22 -36.14 -33.04
C GLY A 627 -11.54 -35.18 -31.89
N ILE A 628 -12.10 -35.73 -30.83
CA ILE A 628 -12.57 -35.09 -29.59
C ILE A 628 -11.39 -34.45 -28.84
N GLY A 629 -11.57 -33.24 -28.31
CA GLY A 629 -10.57 -32.59 -27.44
C GLY A 629 -11.13 -31.37 -26.72
N ASP A 630 -11.11 -31.45 -25.39
CA ASP A 630 -11.47 -30.41 -24.42
C ASP A 630 -10.77 -29.07 -24.68
N GLY A 631 -11.52 -27.98 -24.54
CA GLY A 631 -11.03 -26.61 -24.75
C GLY A 631 -11.34 -25.70 -23.57
N ASN A 632 -10.52 -25.77 -22.54
CA ASN A 632 -10.42 -24.77 -21.49
C ASN A 632 -9.69 -23.55 -22.07
N GLY A 633 -10.43 -22.59 -22.63
CA GLY A 633 -9.90 -21.39 -23.29
C GLY A 633 -9.97 -20.16 -22.40
N ILE A 634 -8.83 -19.81 -21.79
CA ILE A 634 -8.58 -18.54 -21.12
C ILE A 634 -8.69 -17.41 -22.17
N LEU A 635 -9.69 -16.53 -22.03
CA LEU A 635 -9.81 -15.37 -22.91
C LEU A 635 -8.86 -14.26 -22.45
N ALA A 636 -7.85 -14.01 -23.27
CA ALA A 636 -6.97 -12.87 -23.20
C ALA A 636 -7.73 -11.57 -23.53
N CYS A 637 -7.40 -10.51 -22.79
CA CYS A 637 -7.85 -9.16 -23.06
C CYS A 637 -7.16 -8.65 -24.33
N ALA A 638 -7.93 -8.35 -25.38
CA ALA A 638 -7.45 -7.62 -26.55
C ALA A 638 -8.05 -6.21 -26.55
N THR A 639 -7.16 -5.23 -26.61
CA THR A 639 -7.43 -3.82 -26.91
C THR A 639 -7.72 -3.64 -28.39
N GLY A 640 -8.75 -2.86 -28.76
CA GLY A 640 -8.95 -2.43 -30.14
C GLY A 640 -10.38 -2.00 -30.46
N SER A 641 -10.51 -0.71 -30.77
CA SER A 641 -11.66 0.05 -31.27
C SER A 641 -12.60 -0.67 -32.24
N ASP A 642 -13.91 -0.57 -31.99
CA ASP A 642 -14.88 -0.17 -33.01
C ASP A 642 -16.18 0.30 -32.34
N ASP A 643 -16.40 1.61 -32.37
CA ASP A 643 -17.55 2.30 -31.83
C ASP A 643 -18.55 2.57 -32.98
N THR A 644 -19.61 1.76 -33.09
CA THR A 644 -20.95 2.15 -33.59
C THR A 644 -21.87 0.94 -33.74
N ARG A 645 -22.75 0.72 -32.74
CA ARG A 645 -24.16 0.26 -32.84
C ARG A 645 -24.62 -0.29 -31.48
N ILE A 646 -25.05 0.62 -30.62
CA ILE A 646 -25.83 0.30 -29.42
C ILE A 646 -27.30 0.14 -29.85
N THR A 647 -27.74 -1.10 -30.06
CA THR A 647 -29.12 -1.56 -29.78
C THR A 647 -29.15 -3.08 -29.57
N ASP A 648 -29.55 -3.46 -28.37
CA ASP A 648 -30.27 -4.69 -27.97
C ASP A 648 -29.93 -6.03 -28.67
N ARG A 649 -29.03 -6.80 -28.05
CA ARG A 649 -29.02 -8.27 -28.16
C ARG A 649 -28.87 -8.86 -26.76
N ALA A 650 -29.99 -9.08 -26.07
CA ALA A 650 -30.05 -9.93 -24.89
C ALA A 650 -29.30 -11.26 -25.15
N THR A 651 -28.40 -11.65 -24.25
CA THR A 651 -27.67 -12.91 -24.38
C THR A 651 -28.66 -14.09 -24.32
N GLY A 652 -28.28 -15.26 -24.86
CA GLY A 652 -29.14 -16.46 -24.78
C GLY A 652 -29.58 -16.78 -23.34
N SER A 653 -28.71 -16.53 -22.34
CA SER A 653 -29.03 -16.70 -20.93
C SER A 653 -30.07 -15.71 -20.40
N ASP A 654 -30.11 -14.47 -20.89
CA ASP A 654 -31.06 -13.45 -20.41
C ASP A 654 -32.48 -13.74 -20.89
N ARG A 655 -32.62 -14.28 -22.13
CA ARG A 655 -33.91 -14.75 -22.64
C ARG A 655 -34.46 -15.93 -21.84
N VAL A 656 -33.59 -16.89 -21.49
CA VAL A 656 -33.95 -18.04 -20.64
C VAL A 656 -34.43 -17.58 -19.27
N VAL A 657 -33.70 -16.64 -18.65
CA VAL A 657 -34.07 -16.08 -17.35
C VAL A 657 -35.40 -15.33 -17.41
N ALA A 658 -35.61 -14.47 -18.42
CA ALA A 658 -36.88 -13.77 -18.60
C ALA A 658 -38.06 -14.75 -18.76
N GLY A 659 -37.87 -15.82 -19.55
CA GLY A 659 -38.89 -16.86 -19.70
C GLY A 659 -39.16 -17.66 -18.42
N LEU A 660 -38.13 -17.94 -17.62
CA LEU A 660 -38.30 -18.57 -16.29
C LEU A 660 -39.05 -17.65 -15.32
N VAL A 661 -38.69 -16.36 -15.25
CA VAL A 661 -39.37 -15.38 -14.40
C VAL A 661 -40.85 -15.27 -14.76
N ALA A 662 -41.18 -15.10 -16.05
CA ALA A 662 -42.57 -15.00 -16.50
C ALA A 662 -43.41 -16.24 -16.14
N ARG A 663 -42.85 -17.44 -16.28
CA ARG A 663 -43.52 -18.69 -15.89
C ARG A 663 -43.77 -18.77 -14.38
N LEU A 664 -42.81 -18.33 -13.57
CA LEU A 664 -42.93 -18.38 -12.11
C LEU A 664 -43.87 -17.28 -11.58
N GLU A 665 -43.89 -16.12 -12.21
CA GLU A 665 -44.88 -15.07 -11.94
C GLU A 665 -46.30 -15.56 -12.23
N ASP A 666 -46.51 -16.26 -13.34
CA ASP A 666 -47.81 -16.86 -13.68
C ASP A 666 -48.22 -17.97 -12.69
N VAL A 667 -47.29 -18.83 -12.26
CA VAL A 667 -47.55 -19.83 -11.20
C VAL A 667 -47.93 -19.16 -9.90
N ALA A 668 -47.22 -18.10 -9.48
CA ALA A 668 -47.53 -17.35 -8.28
C ALA A 668 -48.90 -16.67 -8.39
N ALA A 669 -49.20 -16.02 -9.52
CA ALA A 669 -50.47 -15.32 -9.75
C ALA A 669 -51.68 -16.27 -9.72
N ARG A 670 -51.56 -17.49 -10.29
CA ARG A 670 -52.60 -18.53 -10.21
C ARG A 670 -52.89 -18.98 -8.77
N GLY A 671 -51.90 -18.87 -7.87
CA GLY A 671 -52.05 -19.09 -6.44
C GLY A 671 -52.47 -17.85 -5.64
N GLY A 672 -52.82 -16.73 -6.30
CA GLY A 672 -53.12 -15.46 -5.64
C GLY A 672 -51.90 -14.75 -5.03
N GLY A 673 -50.69 -15.17 -5.39
CA GLY A 673 -49.43 -14.68 -4.86
C GLY A 673 -48.67 -13.73 -5.80
N VAL A 674 -47.52 -13.25 -5.31
CA VAL A 674 -46.64 -12.31 -6.02
C VAL A 674 -45.20 -12.83 -5.99
N ALA A 675 -44.61 -13.02 -7.17
CA ALA A 675 -43.19 -13.34 -7.32
C ALA A 675 -42.36 -12.06 -7.54
N ARG A 676 -41.17 -12.01 -6.95
CA ARG A 676 -40.22 -10.89 -7.10
C ARG A 676 -38.81 -11.44 -7.30
N VAL A 677 -38.13 -10.98 -8.36
CA VAL A 677 -36.69 -11.20 -8.54
C VAL A 677 -35.93 -10.37 -7.50
N VAL A 678 -34.94 -10.98 -6.86
CA VAL A 678 -34.09 -10.32 -5.85
C VAL A 678 -32.60 -10.46 -6.20
N GLY A 679 -31.73 -10.02 -5.28
CA GLY A 679 -30.29 -10.28 -5.38
C GLY A 679 -29.57 -9.56 -6.54
N SER A 680 -28.57 -10.23 -7.10
CA SER A 680 -27.65 -9.63 -8.09
C SER A 680 -28.34 -9.27 -9.40
N ARG A 681 -29.36 -10.06 -9.81
CA ARG A 681 -30.16 -9.80 -11.02
C ARG A 681 -31.09 -8.62 -10.82
N ARG A 682 -31.77 -8.50 -9.68
CA ARG A 682 -32.63 -7.33 -9.37
C ARG A 682 -31.84 -6.03 -9.33
N THR A 683 -30.63 -6.07 -8.75
CA THR A 683 -29.74 -4.91 -8.68
C THR A 683 -29.01 -4.62 -9.99
N GLY A 684 -29.07 -5.50 -10.99
CA GLY A 684 -28.38 -5.34 -12.29
C GLY A 684 -26.88 -5.60 -12.25
N CYS A 685 -26.35 -6.16 -11.17
CA CYS A 685 -24.92 -6.46 -10.98
C CYS A 685 -24.61 -7.96 -11.04
N ALA A 686 -25.48 -8.76 -11.66
CA ALA A 686 -25.27 -10.18 -11.89
C ALA A 686 -24.04 -10.45 -12.77
N ARG A 687 -23.29 -11.51 -12.43
CA ARG A 687 -22.17 -12.02 -13.21
C ARG A 687 -22.67 -13.00 -14.28
N ALA A 688 -21.86 -13.29 -15.28
CA ALA A 688 -22.14 -14.38 -16.21
C ALA A 688 -22.30 -15.70 -15.43
N GLY A 689 -23.39 -16.43 -15.69
CA GLY A 689 -23.71 -17.67 -14.97
C GLY A 689 -24.24 -17.49 -13.54
N ALA A 690 -24.57 -16.26 -13.11
CA ALA A 690 -25.21 -16.03 -11.82
C ALA A 690 -26.57 -16.75 -11.72
N ASP A 691 -26.90 -17.15 -10.50
CA ASP A 691 -28.19 -17.71 -10.10
C ASP A 691 -29.34 -16.71 -10.32
N LEU A 692 -30.56 -17.26 -10.31
CA LEU A 692 -31.80 -16.52 -10.28
C LEU A 692 -32.43 -16.67 -8.89
N ASP A 693 -32.31 -15.61 -8.09
CA ASP A 693 -32.95 -15.53 -6.76
C ASP A 693 -34.35 -14.93 -6.87
N LEU A 694 -35.33 -15.61 -6.29
CA LEU A 694 -36.73 -15.20 -6.29
C LEU A 694 -37.34 -15.35 -4.89
N VAL A 695 -38.22 -14.42 -4.54
CA VAL A 695 -39.10 -14.53 -3.38
C VAL A 695 -40.54 -14.53 -3.86
N VAL A 696 -41.34 -15.49 -3.40
CA VAL A 696 -42.77 -15.58 -3.69
C VAL A 696 -43.56 -15.42 -2.40
N ALA A 697 -44.41 -14.41 -2.37
CA ALA A 697 -45.41 -14.22 -1.33
C ALA A 697 -46.70 -14.93 -1.74
N LEU A 698 -47.18 -15.88 -0.93
CA LEU A 698 -48.40 -16.66 -1.18
C LEU A 698 -49.40 -16.43 -0.05
N PRO A 699 -50.72 -16.39 -0.34
CA PRO A 699 -51.74 -16.21 0.69
C PRO A 699 -51.76 -17.39 1.67
N GLY A 700 -52.03 -17.11 2.95
CA GLY A 700 -52.16 -18.16 3.97
C GLY A 700 -50.87 -18.93 4.27
N ALA A 701 -51.01 -20.22 4.61
CA ALA A 701 -49.90 -21.13 4.88
C ALA A 701 -49.36 -21.76 3.59
N VAL A 702 -48.04 -21.90 3.49
CA VAL A 702 -47.39 -22.44 2.28
C VAL A 702 -47.34 -23.96 2.32
N ASP A 703 -48.05 -24.62 1.40
CA ASP A 703 -47.80 -26.02 1.03
C ASP A 703 -46.66 -26.08 0.00
N THR A 704 -45.44 -26.31 0.49
CA THR A 704 -44.24 -26.37 -0.35
C THR A 704 -44.33 -27.50 -1.39
N GLY A 705 -44.97 -28.63 -1.05
CA GLY A 705 -45.13 -29.77 -1.94
C GLY A 705 -46.11 -29.47 -3.09
N ALA A 706 -47.18 -28.72 -2.83
CA ALA A 706 -48.09 -28.23 -3.87
C ALA A 706 -47.40 -27.25 -4.81
N VAL A 707 -46.67 -26.27 -4.27
CA VAL A 707 -45.90 -25.30 -5.07
C VAL A 707 -44.84 -26.02 -5.90
N ARG A 708 -44.15 -27.02 -5.34
CA ARG A 708 -43.18 -27.85 -6.08
C ARG A 708 -43.82 -28.53 -7.30
N ARG A 709 -45.01 -29.10 -7.16
CA ARG A 709 -45.74 -29.73 -8.27
C ARG A 709 -46.12 -28.71 -9.35
N GLN A 710 -46.60 -27.53 -8.96
CA GLN A 710 -46.95 -26.45 -9.88
C GLN A 710 -45.73 -25.92 -10.63
N VAL A 711 -44.61 -25.71 -9.94
CA VAL A 711 -43.33 -25.30 -10.54
C VAL A 711 -42.81 -26.37 -11.49
N ALA A 712 -42.80 -27.65 -11.08
CA ALA A 712 -42.34 -28.74 -11.95
C ALA A 712 -43.17 -28.87 -13.24
N ALA A 713 -44.47 -28.56 -13.19
CA ALA A 713 -45.37 -28.64 -14.35
C ALA A 713 -45.09 -27.56 -15.42
N VAL A 714 -44.46 -26.44 -15.07
CA VAL A 714 -44.12 -25.36 -16.02
C VAL A 714 -42.66 -25.40 -16.49
N LEU A 715 -41.86 -26.33 -15.96
CA LEU A 715 -40.45 -26.51 -16.30
C LEU A 715 -40.26 -27.59 -17.38
N PRO A 716 -39.12 -27.59 -18.10
CA PRO A 716 -38.82 -28.64 -19.07
C PRO A 716 -38.89 -30.05 -18.46
N PRO A 717 -39.42 -31.06 -19.19
CA PRO A 717 -39.49 -32.44 -18.71
C PRO A 717 -38.13 -32.95 -18.23
N GLY A 718 -38.11 -33.63 -17.09
CA GLY A 718 -36.87 -34.14 -16.46
C GLY A 718 -36.14 -33.13 -15.57
N THR A 719 -36.64 -31.90 -15.41
CA THR A 719 -36.08 -30.94 -14.45
C THR A 719 -36.38 -31.38 -13.01
N ALA A 720 -35.33 -31.75 -12.26
CA ALA A 720 -35.46 -32.10 -10.85
C ALA A 720 -35.60 -30.84 -9.97
N VAL A 721 -36.79 -30.65 -9.38
CA VAL A 721 -37.07 -29.59 -8.40
C VAL A 721 -36.98 -30.16 -6.99
N ARG A 722 -36.13 -29.56 -6.16
CA ARG A 722 -35.82 -30.04 -4.81
C ARG A 722 -36.27 -29.05 -3.75
N GLU A 723 -36.74 -29.56 -2.63
CA GLU A 723 -37.06 -28.77 -1.44
C GLU A 723 -35.79 -28.51 -0.62
N VAL A 724 -35.65 -27.29 -0.11
CA VAL A 724 -34.54 -26.91 0.76
C VAL A 724 -34.85 -27.36 2.20
N THR A 725 -34.11 -28.34 2.69
CA THR A 725 -34.27 -28.88 4.05
C THR A 725 -33.45 -28.08 5.07
N GLY A 726 -34.06 -27.77 6.23
CA GLY A 726 -33.38 -27.07 7.34
C GLY A 726 -33.22 -25.55 7.21
N ALA A 727 -33.85 -24.92 6.21
CA ALA A 727 -33.90 -23.46 6.09
C ALA A 727 -34.95 -22.85 7.05
N ARG A 728 -34.73 -21.61 7.49
CA ARG A 728 -35.70 -20.86 8.33
C ARG A 728 -37.00 -20.53 7.61
N VAL A 729 -36.94 -20.44 6.28
CA VAL A 729 -38.06 -20.17 5.39
C VAL A 729 -38.07 -21.27 4.32
N PRO A 730 -39.24 -21.85 3.99
CA PRO A 730 -39.34 -22.86 2.93
C PRO A 730 -38.83 -22.34 1.59
N GLY A 731 -38.31 -23.24 0.77
CA GLY A 731 -37.83 -22.88 -0.56
C GLY A 731 -37.59 -24.07 -1.47
N LEU A 732 -37.46 -23.78 -2.76
CA LEU A 732 -37.20 -24.73 -3.83
C LEU A 732 -35.90 -24.37 -4.55
N ARG A 733 -35.17 -25.40 -4.99
CA ARG A 733 -33.98 -25.26 -5.83
C ARG A 733 -34.03 -26.19 -7.02
N TRP A 734 -33.62 -25.68 -8.17
CA TRP A 734 -33.45 -26.48 -9.37
C TRP A 734 -32.45 -25.84 -10.33
N ARG A 735 -32.13 -26.56 -11.40
CA ARG A 735 -31.36 -26.04 -12.52
C ARG A 735 -32.17 -26.21 -13.80
N ALA A 736 -32.44 -25.12 -14.50
CA ALA A 736 -33.15 -25.12 -15.77
C ALA A 736 -32.26 -24.46 -16.82
N GLU A 737 -32.01 -25.18 -17.92
CA GLU A 737 -31.29 -24.64 -19.09
C GLU A 737 -29.95 -23.95 -18.72
N GLY A 738 -29.21 -24.55 -17.77
CA GLY A 738 -27.91 -24.05 -17.28
C GLY A 738 -27.99 -22.99 -16.15
N VAL A 739 -29.17 -22.43 -15.87
CA VAL A 739 -29.40 -21.44 -14.82
C VAL A 739 -29.80 -22.13 -13.52
N ALA A 740 -29.08 -21.88 -12.43
CA ALA A 740 -29.51 -22.29 -11.09
C ALA A 740 -30.57 -21.31 -10.56
N VAL A 741 -31.66 -21.83 -10.00
CA VAL A 741 -32.76 -21.02 -9.48
C VAL A 741 -32.98 -21.34 -8.01
N ASP A 742 -32.99 -20.28 -7.19
CA ASP A 742 -33.26 -20.31 -5.76
C ASP A 742 -34.58 -19.57 -5.50
N LEU A 743 -35.62 -20.32 -5.10
CA LEU A 743 -36.97 -19.79 -4.87
C LEU A 743 -37.31 -19.88 -3.38
N VAL A 744 -37.52 -18.74 -2.73
CA VAL A 744 -37.98 -18.65 -1.34
C VAL A 744 -39.50 -18.45 -1.31
N LEU A 745 -40.20 -19.21 -0.47
CA LEU A 745 -41.65 -19.17 -0.35
C LEU A 745 -42.05 -18.56 1.00
N VAL A 746 -42.85 -17.49 0.97
CA VAL A 746 -43.32 -16.79 2.16
C VAL A 746 -44.84 -16.85 2.21
N GLY A 747 -45.38 -17.45 3.27
CA GLY A 747 -46.80 -17.41 3.57
C GLY A 747 -47.17 -16.08 4.22
N THR A 748 -48.18 -15.41 3.70
CA THR A 748 -48.53 -14.06 4.16
C THR A 748 -49.67 -14.05 5.19
N GLY A 749 -50.24 -15.22 5.51
CA GLY A 749 -51.38 -15.30 6.42
C GLY A 749 -52.53 -14.43 5.93
N GLU A 750 -52.98 -13.51 6.78
CA GLU A 750 -54.05 -12.53 6.50
C GLU A 750 -53.58 -11.30 5.69
N VAL A 751 -52.26 -11.09 5.56
CA VAL A 751 -51.73 -9.96 4.78
C VAL A 751 -51.84 -10.30 3.30
N ALA A 752 -52.40 -9.38 2.51
CA ALA A 752 -52.45 -9.55 1.05
C ALA A 752 -51.03 -9.67 0.46
N PRO A 753 -50.74 -10.65 -0.41
CA PRO A 753 -49.40 -10.86 -0.97
C PRO A 753 -48.74 -9.64 -1.61
N ALA A 754 -49.52 -8.74 -2.23
CA ALA A 754 -49.02 -7.49 -2.78
C ALA A 754 -48.47 -6.50 -1.71
N GLY A 755 -49.03 -6.54 -0.49
CA GLY A 755 -48.62 -5.70 0.63
C GLY A 755 -47.57 -6.36 1.54
N ALA A 756 -47.17 -7.61 1.26
CA ALA A 756 -46.32 -8.41 2.14
C ALA A 756 -44.96 -7.77 2.41
N VAL A 757 -44.32 -7.15 1.41
CA VAL A 757 -43.01 -6.50 1.59
C VAL A 757 -43.11 -5.29 2.53
N ALA A 758 -44.16 -4.47 2.39
CA ALA A 758 -44.35 -3.28 3.21
C ALA A 758 -44.68 -3.63 4.67
N ARG A 759 -45.48 -4.67 4.88
CA ARG A 759 -45.95 -5.16 6.20
C ARG A 759 -45.16 -6.35 6.73
N ARG A 760 -43.94 -6.57 6.23
CA ARG A 760 -43.17 -7.80 6.45
C ARG A 760 -42.86 -8.11 7.92
N THR A 761 -42.80 -7.09 8.78
CA THR A 761 -42.59 -7.23 10.24
C THR A 761 -43.77 -7.88 10.95
N GLU A 762 -44.97 -7.84 10.35
CA GLU A 762 -46.18 -8.48 10.87
C GLU A 762 -46.22 -10.00 10.59
N LEU A 763 -45.34 -10.49 9.70
CA LEU A 763 -45.33 -11.88 9.22
C LEU A 763 -44.34 -12.78 10.00
N GLY A 764 -43.72 -12.24 11.06
CA GLY A 764 -42.70 -12.91 11.86
C GLY A 764 -41.28 -12.80 11.28
N ASP A 765 -40.29 -13.01 12.13
CA ASP A 765 -38.87 -12.70 11.86
C ASP A 765 -38.32 -13.40 10.60
N ALA A 766 -38.67 -14.67 10.39
CA ALA A 766 -38.18 -15.44 9.25
C ALA A 766 -38.72 -14.88 7.91
N ALA A 767 -40.01 -14.56 7.85
CA ALA A 767 -40.65 -13.95 6.70
C ALA A 767 -40.14 -12.52 6.46
N ALA A 768 -39.97 -11.74 7.54
CA ALA A 768 -39.42 -10.39 7.48
C ALA A 768 -38.01 -10.36 6.85
N VAL A 769 -37.14 -11.29 7.26
CA VAL A 769 -35.79 -11.42 6.69
C VAL A 769 -35.84 -11.84 5.21
N ALA A 770 -36.67 -12.81 4.84
CA ALA A 770 -36.80 -13.24 3.44
C ALA A 770 -37.33 -12.12 2.53
N LEU A 771 -38.38 -11.42 2.95
CA LEU A 771 -38.99 -10.32 2.19
C LEU A 771 -38.09 -9.08 2.12
N SER A 772 -37.20 -8.87 3.10
CA SER A 772 -36.25 -7.76 3.04
C SER A 772 -35.30 -7.82 1.84
N ALA A 773 -35.06 -9.01 1.26
CA ALA A 773 -34.27 -9.13 0.03
C ALA A 773 -34.86 -8.34 -1.16
N VAL A 774 -36.18 -8.13 -1.17
CA VAL A 774 -36.87 -7.30 -2.16
C VAL A 774 -36.59 -5.82 -1.87
N SER A 775 -36.91 -5.37 -0.65
CA SER A 775 -36.78 -3.96 -0.28
C SER A 775 -35.32 -3.48 -0.26
N ASP A 776 -34.38 -4.32 0.16
CA ASP A 776 -32.94 -4.00 0.16
C ASP A 776 -32.40 -3.84 -1.26
N ALA A 777 -32.81 -4.72 -2.19
CA ALA A 777 -32.40 -4.60 -3.59
C ALA A 777 -33.00 -3.34 -4.24
N ASP A 778 -34.27 -3.05 -3.96
CA ASP A 778 -34.95 -1.85 -4.44
C ASP A 778 -34.30 -0.57 -3.89
N ALA A 779 -33.92 -0.55 -2.60
CA ALA A 779 -33.24 0.58 -1.98
C ALA A 779 -31.85 0.84 -2.59
N VAL A 780 -31.07 -0.21 -2.88
CA VAL A 780 -29.78 -0.07 -3.59
C VAL A 780 -30.00 0.55 -4.96
N VAL A 781 -30.97 0.05 -5.74
CA VAL A 781 -31.28 0.57 -7.08
C VAL A 781 -31.76 2.01 -7.02
N ALA A 782 -32.63 2.34 -6.07
CA ALA A 782 -33.15 3.69 -5.88
C ALA A 782 -32.03 4.68 -5.52
N ALA A 783 -31.13 4.29 -4.61
CA ALA A 783 -30.01 5.14 -4.19
C ALA A 783 -29.10 5.50 -5.38
N VAL A 784 -28.80 4.54 -6.26
CA VAL A 784 -27.89 4.73 -7.40
C VAL A 784 -28.58 5.12 -8.70
N ALA A 785 -29.89 5.41 -8.71
CA ALA A 785 -30.74 5.49 -9.91
C ALA A 785 -30.08 6.15 -11.14
N GLY A 786 -29.77 7.45 -11.09
CA GLY A 786 -29.14 8.19 -12.20
C GLY A 786 -27.70 7.77 -12.54
N ARG A 787 -27.15 6.81 -11.80
CA ARG A 787 -25.77 6.31 -11.90
C ARG A 787 -25.75 4.77 -11.90
N HIS A 788 -26.88 4.13 -12.23
CA HIS A 788 -27.04 2.68 -12.10
C HIS A 788 -26.03 1.91 -12.95
N ALA A 789 -25.71 2.39 -14.16
CA ALA A 789 -24.71 1.79 -15.03
C ALA A 789 -23.31 1.77 -14.39
N ALA A 790 -22.91 2.85 -13.70
CA ALA A 790 -21.63 2.95 -12.98
C ALA A 790 -21.57 2.01 -11.80
N PHE A 791 -22.63 2.00 -10.99
CA PHE A 791 -22.79 1.04 -9.91
C PHE A 791 -22.70 -0.40 -10.42
N ALA A 792 -23.46 -0.75 -11.45
CA ALA A 792 -23.55 -2.11 -11.96
C ALA A 792 -22.20 -2.58 -12.51
N ARG A 793 -21.46 -1.71 -13.22
CA ARG A 793 -20.10 -2.01 -13.73
C ARG A 793 -19.12 -2.20 -12.58
N LEU A 794 -19.09 -1.30 -11.60
CA LEU A 794 -18.20 -1.39 -10.43
C LEU A 794 -18.51 -2.65 -9.61
N ALA A 795 -19.77 -2.87 -9.25
CA ALA A 795 -20.21 -3.99 -8.43
C ALA A 795 -19.92 -5.34 -9.10
N ARG A 796 -20.11 -5.47 -10.42
CA ARG A 796 -19.71 -6.69 -11.17
C ARG A 796 -18.20 -6.93 -11.07
N THR A 797 -17.41 -5.89 -11.32
CA THR A 797 -15.94 -5.97 -11.29
C THR A 797 -15.43 -6.39 -9.92
N VAL A 798 -15.93 -5.74 -8.86
CA VAL A 798 -15.60 -6.06 -7.46
C VAL A 798 -16.04 -7.47 -7.09
N LYS A 799 -17.23 -7.93 -7.49
CA LYS A 799 -17.70 -9.30 -7.18
C LYS A 799 -16.88 -10.37 -7.90
N VAL A 800 -16.44 -10.11 -9.13
CA VAL A 800 -15.52 -11.01 -9.85
C VAL A 800 -14.19 -11.10 -9.12
N TRP A 801 -13.62 -9.96 -8.73
CA TRP A 801 -12.41 -9.89 -7.92
C TRP A 801 -12.57 -10.62 -6.57
N ALA A 802 -13.62 -10.31 -5.81
CA ALA A 802 -13.85 -10.91 -4.49
C ALA A 802 -14.00 -12.45 -4.59
N ALA A 803 -14.64 -12.95 -5.65
CA ALA A 803 -14.76 -14.38 -5.87
C ALA A 803 -13.43 -15.07 -6.27
N SER A 804 -12.57 -14.39 -7.04
CA SER A 804 -11.23 -14.90 -7.36
C SER A 804 -10.27 -14.89 -6.16
N ARG A 805 -10.62 -14.14 -5.10
CA ARG A 805 -9.93 -14.11 -3.80
C ARG A 805 -10.57 -15.02 -2.74
N GLY A 806 -11.69 -15.67 -3.04
CA GLY A 806 -12.41 -16.50 -2.06
C GLY A 806 -13.07 -15.70 -0.94
N LEU A 807 -13.41 -14.43 -1.19
CA LEU A 807 -14.03 -13.50 -0.24
C LEU A 807 -15.56 -13.39 -0.39
N ASP A 808 -16.10 -13.78 -1.55
CA ASP A 808 -17.52 -13.66 -1.90
C ASP A 808 -18.31 -14.92 -1.52
N SER A 809 -18.46 -15.19 -0.21
CA SER A 809 -19.29 -16.30 0.27
C SER A 809 -19.60 -16.25 1.77
N ALA A 810 -20.83 -15.89 2.13
CA ALA A 810 -21.26 -15.87 3.54
C ALA A 810 -21.19 -17.25 4.25
N PRO A 811 -21.58 -18.40 3.65
CA PRO A 811 -21.46 -19.71 4.31
C PRO A 811 -20.02 -20.12 4.66
N PHE A 812 -19.03 -19.51 4.00
CA PHE A 812 -17.60 -19.76 4.20
C PHE A 812 -16.91 -18.64 4.99
N GLY A 813 -17.70 -17.75 5.63
CA GLY A 813 -17.18 -16.67 6.49
C GLY A 813 -16.81 -15.37 5.75
N GLY A 814 -17.05 -15.30 4.44
CA GLY A 814 -16.84 -14.10 3.63
C GLY A 814 -18.04 -13.15 3.60
N LEU A 815 -17.96 -12.12 2.76
CA LEU A 815 -19.02 -11.12 2.59
C LEU A 815 -20.13 -11.67 1.69
N PRO A 816 -21.42 -11.38 1.98
CA PRO A 816 -22.50 -11.72 1.08
C PRO A 816 -22.54 -10.77 -0.12
N GLY A 817 -23.19 -11.19 -1.20
CA GLY A 817 -23.36 -10.36 -2.39
C GLY A 817 -24.04 -9.01 -2.15
N LEU A 818 -24.91 -8.90 -1.13
CA LEU A 818 -25.53 -7.63 -0.71
C LEU A 818 -24.50 -6.66 -0.12
N ALA A 819 -23.59 -7.14 0.73
CA ALA A 819 -22.55 -6.28 1.31
C ALA A 819 -21.67 -5.66 0.22
N TRP A 820 -21.22 -6.46 -0.75
CA TRP A 820 -20.48 -5.95 -1.91
C TRP A 820 -21.27 -4.93 -2.72
N SER A 821 -22.58 -5.12 -2.87
CA SER A 821 -23.46 -4.12 -3.52
C SER A 821 -23.54 -2.83 -2.72
N VAL A 822 -23.66 -2.89 -1.39
CA VAL A 822 -23.69 -1.70 -0.52
C VAL A 822 -22.37 -0.93 -0.60
N LEU A 823 -21.23 -1.62 -0.50
CA LEU A 823 -19.91 -0.99 -0.63
C LEU A 823 -19.73 -0.30 -1.98
N ALA A 824 -20.13 -0.95 -3.08
CA ALA A 824 -20.03 -0.38 -4.42
C ALA A 824 -20.99 0.80 -4.63
N ALA A 825 -22.24 0.69 -4.15
CA ALA A 825 -23.21 1.77 -4.23
C ALA A 825 -22.74 2.99 -3.44
N ARG A 826 -22.21 2.79 -2.23
CA ARG A 826 -21.67 3.86 -1.40
C ARG A 826 -20.49 4.57 -2.08
N THR A 827 -19.56 3.82 -2.69
CA THR A 827 -18.46 4.42 -3.47
C THR A 827 -18.97 5.32 -4.60
N VAL A 828 -20.00 4.90 -5.35
CA VAL A 828 -20.58 5.70 -6.44
C VAL A 828 -21.27 6.97 -5.91
N LEU A 829 -21.96 6.85 -4.77
CA LEU A 829 -22.62 7.99 -4.13
C LEU A 829 -21.60 9.02 -3.63
N ASP A 830 -20.55 8.57 -2.95
CA ASP A 830 -19.50 9.44 -2.40
C ASP A 830 -18.67 10.10 -3.51
N ALA A 831 -18.34 9.38 -4.59
CA ALA A 831 -17.64 9.94 -5.74
C ALA A 831 -18.44 11.08 -6.39
N ALA A 832 -19.75 10.88 -6.47
CA ALA A 832 -20.60 11.87 -7.09
C ALA A 832 -20.95 13.06 -6.18
N ALA A 833 -20.99 12.86 -4.86
CA ALA A 833 -21.03 13.96 -3.89
C ALA A 833 -19.76 14.84 -3.96
N ALA A 834 -18.62 14.24 -4.30
CA ALA A 834 -17.35 14.93 -4.51
C ALA A 834 -17.21 15.61 -5.90
N GLY A 835 -18.20 15.50 -6.79
CA GLY A 835 -18.16 16.08 -8.13
C GLY A 835 -17.26 15.33 -9.13
N GLU A 836 -16.77 14.14 -8.78
CA GLU A 836 -15.82 13.34 -9.59
C GLU A 836 -16.52 12.52 -10.70
N CYS A 837 -17.84 12.66 -10.86
CA CYS A 837 -18.68 11.86 -11.75
C CYS A 837 -19.48 12.72 -12.76
N GLU A 838 -18.93 13.85 -13.22
CA GLU A 838 -19.50 14.62 -14.34
C GLU A 838 -19.19 13.90 -15.67
N GLY A 839 -20.06 12.94 -16.04
CA GLY A 839 -19.90 12.14 -17.26
C GLY A 839 -20.65 10.81 -17.26
N ALA A 840 -21.12 10.35 -16.09
CA ALA A 840 -21.94 9.14 -15.94
C ALA A 840 -23.43 9.40 -16.24
N GLY A 841 -23.71 10.04 -17.38
CA GLY A 841 -25.07 10.20 -17.88
C GLY A 841 -25.66 8.88 -18.43
N THR A 842 -26.90 8.93 -18.90
CA THR A 842 -27.68 7.83 -19.50
C THR A 842 -27.03 7.11 -20.69
N HIS A 843 -25.84 7.51 -21.14
CA HIS A 843 -25.14 6.99 -22.32
C HIS A 843 -23.91 6.12 -22.02
N GLY A 844 -23.80 5.60 -20.78
CA GLY A 844 -22.74 4.66 -20.40
C GLY A 844 -21.61 5.31 -19.61
N VAL A 845 -20.71 4.49 -19.08
CA VAL A 845 -19.60 4.93 -18.21
C VAL A 845 -18.31 4.77 -18.98
N THR A 846 -17.59 5.88 -19.17
CA THR A 846 -16.27 5.87 -19.81
C THR A 846 -15.30 4.96 -19.04
N ASP A 847 -14.31 4.40 -19.72
CA ASP A 847 -13.34 3.51 -19.10
C ASP A 847 -12.54 4.22 -17.99
N ASP A 848 -12.18 5.50 -18.21
CA ASP A 848 -11.52 6.34 -17.22
C ASP A 848 -12.36 6.54 -15.95
N ALA A 849 -13.68 6.79 -16.10
CA ALA A 849 -14.57 6.95 -14.96
C ALA A 849 -14.77 5.62 -14.21
N ALA A 850 -14.83 4.51 -14.94
CA ALA A 850 -14.91 3.19 -14.33
C ALA A 850 -13.62 2.84 -13.56
N GLU A 851 -12.45 3.17 -14.11
CA GLU A 851 -11.17 2.96 -13.45
C GLU A 851 -10.99 3.88 -12.23
N ALA A 852 -11.43 5.14 -12.30
CA ALA A 852 -11.45 6.06 -11.17
C ALA A 852 -12.33 5.54 -10.02
N LEU A 853 -13.54 5.08 -10.32
CA LEU A 853 -14.43 4.45 -9.35
C LEU A 853 -13.82 3.18 -8.74
N LEU A 854 -13.10 2.39 -9.54
CA LEU A 854 -12.40 1.20 -9.09
C LEU A 854 -11.25 1.54 -8.12
N ARG A 855 -10.40 2.52 -8.47
CA ARG A 855 -9.33 3.02 -7.58
C ARG A 855 -9.91 3.57 -6.28
N ARG A 856 -11.01 4.33 -6.36
CA ARG A 856 -11.71 4.87 -5.19
C ARG A 856 -12.29 3.78 -4.31
N PHE A 857 -12.91 2.76 -4.89
CA PHE A 857 -13.43 1.61 -4.14
C PHE A 857 -12.31 0.96 -3.31
N PHE A 858 -11.22 0.55 -3.96
CA PHE A 858 -10.13 -0.14 -3.27
C PHE A 858 -9.41 0.79 -2.28
N GLY A 859 -9.20 2.05 -2.61
CA GLY A 859 -8.56 3.02 -1.70
C GLY A 859 -9.41 3.32 -0.46
N THR A 860 -10.72 3.51 -0.64
CA THR A 860 -11.66 3.81 0.46
C THR A 860 -11.75 2.64 1.42
N TRP A 861 -12.05 1.44 0.89
CA TRP A 861 -12.29 0.27 1.74
C TRP A 861 -11.01 -0.35 2.29
N ALA A 862 -9.85 -0.15 1.66
CA ALA A 862 -8.56 -0.53 2.26
C ALA A 862 -8.18 0.34 3.46
N ALA A 863 -8.59 1.61 3.47
CA ALA A 863 -8.31 2.56 4.54
C ALA A 863 -9.46 2.67 5.57
N TRP A 864 -10.56 1.95 5.37
CA TRP A 864 -11.76 2.05 6.21
C TRP A 864 -11.52 1.49 7.62
N ASP A 865 -11.99 2.20 8.64
CA ASP A 865 -12.04 1.67 10.00
C ASP A 865 -13.24 0.74 10.13
N TRP A 866 -13.02 -0.58 10.06
CA TRP A 866 -14.10 -1.58 10.09
C TRP A 866 -14.89 -1.66 11.40
N ARG A 867 -14.46 -0.92 12.44
CA ARG A 867 -15.27 -0.67 13.65
C ARG A 867 -16.43 0.26 13.38
N GLU A 868 -16.31 1.12 12.37
CA GLU A 868 -17.39 1.99 11.90
C GLU A 868 -18.32 1.21 10.96
N PRO A 869 -19.62 1.07 11.31
CA PRO A 869 -20.58 0.39 10.47
C PRO A 869 -20.76 1.09 9.13
N VAL A 870 -20.86 0.29 8.07
CA VAL A 870 -21.13 0.81 6.72
C VAL A 870 -22.62 0.77 6.43
N ALA A 871 -23.23 1.93 6.20
CA ALA A 871 -24.62 2.10 5.78
C ALA A 871 -24.72 2.70 4.36
N LEU A 872 -25.79 2.34 3.65
CA LEU A 872 -26.06 2.90 2.33
C LEU A 872 -26.37 4.40 2.41
N SER A 873 -27.22 4.81 3.38
CA SER A 873 -27.54 6.22 3.65
C SER A 873 -27.28 6.63 5.12
N PRO A 874 -27.03 7.92 5.41
CA PRO A 874 -26.93 8.43 6.78
C PRO A 874 -28.23 8.30 7.60
N ALA A 875 -29.40 8.28 6.94
CA ALA A 875 -30.69 8.11 7.59
C ALA A 875 -30.85 6.67 8.15
N ASP A 876 -30.38 5.67 7.39
CA ASP A 876 -30.38 4.26 7.81
C ASP A 876 -29.53 4.06 9.08
N PHE A 877 -28.46 4.85 9.22
CA PHE A 877 -27.59 4.86 10.41
C PHE A 877 -28.26 5.55 11.61
N ALA A 878 -29.07 6.58 11.41
CA ALA A 878 -29.82 7.24 12.48
C ALA A 878 -30.97 6.37 13.02
N GLU A 879 -31.70 5.68 12.13
CA GLU A 879 -32.76 4.71 12.52
C GLU A 879 -32.20 3.52 13.31
N SER A 880 -30.96 3.07 13.02
CA SER A 880 -30.31 2.02 13.82
C SER A 880 -30.05 2.39 15.28
N ARG A 881 -30.06 3.70 15.61
CA ARG A 881 -29.79 4.23 16.95
C ARG A 881 -31.04 4.71 17.71
N SER A 882 -32.20 4.82 17.05
CA SER A 882 -33.40 5.46 17.62
C SER A 882 -34.41 4.50 18.28
N VAL A 883 -34.16 3.19 18.30
CA VAL A 883 -35.05 2.22 18.96
C VAL A 883 -34.64 2.01 20.43
N ALA A 884 -35.19 2.82 21.33
CA ALA A 884 -35.19 2.53 22.76
C ALA A 884 -36.30 1.50 23.11
N PRO A 885 -36.11 0.61 24.10
CA PRO A 885 -37.13 -0.36 24.45
C PRO A 885 -38.29 0.31 25.21
N GLU A 886 -39.51 0.20 24.70
CA GLU A 886 -40.71 0.44 25.49
C GLU A 886 -40.84 -0.69 26.54
N SER A 887 -40.87 -0.28 27.80
CA SER A 887 -41.03 -1.13 28.97
C SER A 887 -42.36 -1.89 28.96
N GLY A 888 -42.29 -3.23 28.97
CA GLY A 888 -43.37 -4.08 29.50
C GLY A 888 -43.75 -5.30 28.66
N SER A 889 -43.03 -6.43 28.84
CA SER A 889 -43.59 -7.80 28.94
C SER A 889 -42.45 -8.84 29.02
N PRO A 890 -42.43 -9.74 30.02
CA PRO A 890 -41.39 -10.76 30.12
C PRO A 890 -41.74 -11.93 29.20
N GLY A 891 -41.04 -12.07 28.06
CA GLY A 891 -41.07 -13.33 27.32
C GLY A 891 -40.95 -13.32 25.81
N VAL A 892 -40.28 -12.37 25.14
CA VAL A 892 -39.88 -12.56 23.72
C VAL A 892 -38.56 -11.82 23.46
N ARG A 893 -37.45 -12.55 23.25
CA ARG A 893 -36.18 -11.95 22.79
C ARG A 893 -36.22 -11.82 21.27
N SER A 894 -36.66 -10.66 20.77
CA SER A 894 -36.55 -10.31 19.35
C SER A 894 -35.13 -9.80 19.05
N ALA A 895 -34.52 -10.32 18.00
CA ALA A 895 -33.18 -9.96 17.52
C ALA A 895 -33.21 -8.68 16.67
N CYS A 896 -33.84 -7.62 17.17
CA CYS A 896 -33.52 -6.26 16.75
C CYS A 896 -32.21 -5.85 17.43
N VAL A 897 -31.48 -4.90 16.85
CA VAL A 897 -30.27 -4.30 17.46
C VAL A 897 -30.71 -3.53 18.69
N THR A 898 -31.02 -4.24 19.79
CA THR A 898 -31.18 -3.68 21.12
C THR A 898 -29.78 -3.31 21.64
N GLN A 899 -29.74 -2.36 22.56
CA GLN A 899 -28.56 -1.85 23.28
C GLN A 899 -27.79 -2.91 24.12
N GLU A 900 -27.51 -4.07 23.55
CA GLU A 900 -26.52 -5.05 24.00
C GLU A 900 -25.32 -5.13 23.03
N SER A 901 -25.28 -4.29 21.98
CA SER A 901 -24.11 -4.13 21.10
C SER A 901 -22.97 -3.32 21.70
N ASP A 902 -23.03 -3.02 23.00
CA ASP A 902 -21.85 -2.67 23.82
C ASP A 902 -21.01 -3.92 24.19
N ARG A 903 -21.30 -5.08 23.59
CA ARG A 903 -20.30 -6.16 23.45
C ARG A 903 -19.37 -5.85 22.27
N PRO A 904 -18.04 -5.77 22.48
CA PRO A 904 -17.08 -5.84 21.39
C PRO A 904 -17.19 -7.25 20.76
N GLY A 905 -17.60 -7.38 19.50
CA GLY A 905 -17.90 -8.72 18.96
C GLY A 905 -17.86 -8.92 17.44
N ASP A 906 -18.41 -7.99 16.64
CA ASP A 906 -18.41 -8.16 15.18
C ASP A 906 -17.13 -7.59 14.57
N ALA A 907 -16.39 -8.41 13.81
CA ALA A 907 -15.14 -7.97 13.19
C ALA A 907 -15.32 -6.85 12.14
N LEU A 908 -16.49 -6.82 11.49
CA LEU A 908 -16.84 -5.87 10.43
C LEU A 908 -18.38 -5.79 10.34
N THR A 909 -18.92 -4.59 10.21
CA THR A 909 -20.37 -4.38 10.09
C THR A 909 -20.74 -3.65 8.78
N VAL A 910 -21.51 -4.32 7.92
CA VAL A 910 -22.22 -3.71 6.79
C VAL A 910 -23.71 -3.89 7.01
N LEU A 911 -24.45 -2.79 7.02
CA LEU A 911 -25.87 -2.75 7.36
C LEU A 911 -26.76 -3.00 6.13
N THR A 912 -27.90 -3.65 6.35
CA THR A 912 -28.94 -3.77 5.32
C THR A 912 -29.59 -2.41 5.03
N PRO A 913 -29.91 -2.09 3.77
CA PRO A 913 -30.48 -0.80 3.38
C PRO A 913 -31.85 -0.45 3.98
N THR A 914 -32.69 -1.43 4.34
CA THR A 914 -34.08 -1.17 4.76
C THR A 914 -34.40 -1.68 6.16
N ALA A 915 -35.25 -0.94 6.89
CA ALA A 915 -35.69 -1.27 8.24
C ALA A 915 -36.49 -2.59 8.30
N PRO A 916 -36.34 -3.46 9.31
CA PRO A 916 -35.40 -3.36 10.42
C PRO A 916 -33.96 -3.55 9.92
N VAL A 917 -33.12 -2.54 10.19
CA VAL A 917 -31.72 -2.51 9.78
C VAL A 917 -30.95 -3.53 10.60
N ARG A 918 -30.15 -4.37 9.94
CA ARG A 918 -29.35 -5.43 10.56
C ARG A 918 -27.97 -5.53 9.93
N SER A 919 -27.01 -6.09 10.65
CA SER A 919 -25.72 -6.50 10.08
C SER A 919 -25.93 -7.64 9.08
N CYS A 920 -25.43 -7.47 7.85
CA CYS A 920 -25.33 -8.55 6.86
C CYS A 920 -23.95 -9.23 6.85
N THR A 921 -23.07 -8.86 7.78
CA THR A 921 -21.69 -9.38 7.88
C THR A 921 -21.37 -10.04 9.22
N ALA A 922 -22.38 -10.36 10.04
CA ALA A 922 -22.22 -11.03 11.34
C ALA A 922 -21.52 -12.40 11.28
N GLN A 923 -21.31 -12.97 10.09
CA GLN A 923 -20.52 -14.18 9.87
C GLN A 923 -19.02 -13.96 9.69
N VAL A 924 -18.58 -12.72 9.54
CA VAL A 924 -17.18 -12.40 9.25
C VAL A 924 -16.40 -12.35 10.56
N GLY A 925 -15.42 -13.24 10.70
CA GLY A 925 -14.47 -13.27 11.83
C GLY A 925 -13.29 -12.32 11.62
N ALA A 926 -12.44 -12.18 12.65
CA ALA A 926 -11.32 -11.23 12.66
C ALA A 926 -10.28 -11.55 11.55
N GLY A 927 -9.94 -12.83 11.38
CA GLY A 927 -9.02 -13.26 10.34
C GLY A 927 -9.53 -13.03 8.91
N THR A 928 -10.84 -13.11 8.69
CA THR A 928 -11.44 -12.78 7.38
C THR A 928 -11.47 -11.28 7.12
N ARG A 929 -11.72 -10.45 8.15
CA ARG A 929 -11.60 -8.98 8.07
C ARG A 929 -10.17 -8.55 7.70
N GLU A 930 -9.17 -9.17 8.31
CA GLU A 930 -7.76 -8.89 8.02
C GLU A 930 -7.39 -9.29 6.60
N LEU A 931 -7.82 -10.48 6.17
CA LEU A 931 -7.67 -10.92 4.77
C LEU A 931 -8.30 -9.93 3.79
N LEU A 932 -9.55 -9.54 4.05
CA LEU A 932 -10.29 -8.59 3.24
C LEU A 932 -9.48 -7.29 3.08
N THR A 933 -9.01 -6.73 4.21
CA THR A 933 -8.24 -5.49 4.24
C THR A 933 -6.93 -5.61 3.45
N ALA A 934 -6.21 -6.72 3.63
CA ALA A 934 -4.96 -6.98 2.93
C ALA A 934 -5.15 -7.12 1.42
N GLU A 935 -6.19 -7.81 0.95
CA GLU A 935 -6.47 -7.95 -0.48
C GLU A 935 -7.00 -6.65 -1.10
N LEU A 936 -7.79 -5.87 -0.36
CA LEU A 936 -8.22 -4.53 -0.79
C LEU A 936 -7.01 -3.61 -0.97
N TYR A 937 -6.11 -3.55 0.02
CA TYR A 937 -4.90 -2.74 -0.01
C TYR A 937 -3.96 -3.16 -1.15
N ARG A 938 -3.69 -4.46 -1.27
CA ARG A 938 -2.87 -5.00 -2.36
C ARG A 938 -3.43 -4.64 -3.74
N THR A 939 -4.74 -4.70 -3.90
CA THR A 939 -5.38 -4.37 -5.18
C THR A 939 -5.33 -2.87 -5.45
N TRP A 940 -5.47 -2.03 -4.41
CA TRP A 940 -5.25 -0.60 -4.51
C TRP A 940 -3.81 -0.27 -4.96
N GLU A 941 -2.79 -0.91 -4.37
CA GLU A 941 -1.39 -0.73 -4.77
C GLU A 941 -1.15 -1.11 -6.23
N LEU A 942 -1.73 -2.23 -6.69
CA LEU A 942 -1.61 -2.66 -8.08
C LEU A 942 -2.25 -1.65 -9.04
N LEU A 943 -3.45 -1.16 -8.72
CA LEU A 943 -4.14 -0.15 -9.53
C LEU A 943 -3.40 1.21 -9.51
N ALA A 944 -2.78 1.59 -8.39
CA ALA A 944 -1.98 2.81 -8.28
C ALA A 944 -0.68 2.74 -9.11
N ALA A 945 -0.12 1.53 -9.28
CA ALA A 945 1.05 1.28 -10.12
C ALA A 945 0.71 1.10 -11.62
N GLY A 946 -0.54 1.33 -12.04
CA GLY A 946 -0.98 1.12 -13.43
C GLY A 946 -1.18 -0.35 -13.81
N GLY A 947 -1.21 -1.26 -12.83
CA GLY A 947 -1.53 -2.68 -13.01
C GLY A 947 -3.03 -2.97 -12.93
N GLY A 948 -3.43 -4.19 -13.30
CA GLY A 948 -4.82 -4.65 -13.15
C GLY A 948 -5.15 -5.16 -11.75
N LEU A 949 -6.32 -5.79 -11.60
CA LEU A 949 -6.83 -6.37 -10.33
C LEU A 949 -5.99 -7.54 -9.75
N GLY A 950 -4.89 -7.88 -10.42
CA GLY A 950 -4.00 -9.02 -10.12
C GLY A 950 -4.60 -10.37 -10.53
N GLY A 951 -3.72 -11.36 -10.77
CA GLY A 951 -4.14 -12.75 -11.02
C GLY A 951 -4.85 -13.40 -9.82
N PRO A 952 -5.41 -14.62 -9.97
CA PRO A 952 -6.11 -15.33 -8.89
C PRO A 952 -5.24 -15.45 -7.63
N ALA A 953 -5.87 -15.63 -6.47
CA ALA A 953 -5.11 -15.79 -5.24
C ALA A 953 -4.07 -16.92 -5.39
N ALA A 954 -2.90 -16.75 -4.78
CA ALA A 954 -1.91 -17.80 -4.64
C ALA A 954 -1.93 -18.30 -3.19
N PRO A 955 -3.02 -18.93 -2.72
CA PRO A 955 -3.21 -19.17 -1.30
C PRO A 955 -2.19 -20.19 -0.72
N HIS A 956 -1.50 -20.96 -1.57
CA HIS A 956 -0.31 -21.76 -1.21
C HIS A 956 0.87 -20.91 -0.70
N ARG A 957 0.91 -19.61 -1.00
CA ARG A 957 1.92 -18.66 -0.48
C ARG A 957 1.51 -18.07 0.87
N ARG A 958 0.23 -18.23 1.25
CA ARG A 958 -0.34 -17.66 2.47
C ARG A 958 -0.45 -18.70 3.59
N HIS A 959 -0.73 -19.95 3.24
CA HIS A 959 -0.96 -21.02 4.19
C HIS A 959 0.15 -22.08 4.09
N ALA A 960 0.73 -22.42 5.24
CA ALA A 960 1.78 -23.44 5.31
C ALA A 960 1.22 -24.87 5.24
N ALA A 961 -0.06 -25.05 5.59
CA ALA A 961 -0.78 -26.30 5.45
C ALA A 961 -2.29 -26.06 5.23
N TRP A 962 -2.99 -27.13 4.91
CA TRP A 962 -4.39 -27.12 4.53
C TRP A 962 -5.19 -28.16 5.30
N ALA A 963 -6.45 -27.85 5.58
CA ALA A 963 -7.49 -28.82 5.88
C ALA A 963 -8.24 -29.11 4.57
N VAL A 964 -8.14 -30.34 4.07
CA VAL A 964 -8.92 -30.82 2.93
C VAL A 964 -10.19 -31.46 3.46
N LEU A 965 -11.33 -30.87 3.09
CA LEU A 965 -12.67 -31.34 3.44
C LEU A 965 -13.21 -32.13 2.26
N THR A 966 -13.35 -33.45 2.41
CA THR A 966 -13.93 -34.32 1.38
C THR A 966 -15.39 -34.58 1.74
N VAL A 967 -16.28 -34.41 0.77
CA VAL A 967 -17.72 -34.67 0.88
C VAL A 967 -18.07 -35.77 -0.12
N ASP A 968 -18.44 -36.93 0.37
CA ASP A 968 -18.81 -38.13 -0.37
C ASP A 968 -20.33 -38.33 -0.38
N ALA A 969 -20.86 -38.94 -1.44
CA ALA A 969 -22.24 -39.37 -1.51
C ALA A 969 -22.58 -40.38 -0.40
N VAL A 970 -23.72 -40.18 0.26
CA VAL A 970 -24.23 -41.06 1.32
C VAL A 970 -25.34 -41.92 0.73
N GLY A 971 -25.26 -43.24 0.94
CA GLY A 971 -26.26 -44.18 0.45
C GLY A 971 -27.66 -43.85 0.98
N GLY A 972 -28.64 -43.77 0.09
CA GLY A 972 -30.05 -43.49 0.44
C GLY A 972 -30.45 -42.01 0.44
N GLU A 973 -29.53 -41.06 0.16
CA GLU A 973 -29.87 -39.65 -0.08
C GLU A 973 -29.23 -39.13 -1.38
N GLU A 974 -29.85 -38.12 -2.02
CA GLU A 974 -29.24 -37.45 -3.17
C GLU A 974 -28.00 -36.66 -2.75
N PHE A 975 -26.91 -36.72 -3.52
CA PHE A 975 -25.64 -36.07 -3.17
C PHE A 975 -25.75 -34.56 -2.86
N GLY A 976 -26.67 -33.86 -3.54
CA GLY A 976 -26.94 -32.44 -3.28
C GLY A 976 -27.42 -32.14 -1.85
N VAL A 977 -28.09 -33.09 -1.19
CA VAL A 977 -28.52 -32.97 0.22
C VAL A 977 -27.29 -33.00 1.13
N THR A 978 -26.37 -33.94 0.90
CA THR A 978 -25.11 -34.05 1.63
C THR A 978 -24.28 -32.76 1.50
N VAL A 979 -24.14 -32.25 0.28
CA VAL A 979 -23.43 -30.98 -0.01
C VAL A 979 -24.11 -29.78 0.67
N GLY A 980 -25.44 -29.72 0.66
CA GLY A 980 -26.20 -28.67 1.36
C GLY A 980 -25.95 -28.66 2.87
N ARG A 981 -26.01 -29.85 3.51
CA ARG A 981 -25.74 -30.03 4.93
C ARG A 981 -24.31 -29.62 5.30
N PHE A 982 -23.33 -30.02 4.47
CA PHE A 982 -21.93 -29.60 4.60
C PHE A 982 -21.79 -28.07 4.53
N ARG A 983 -22.27 -27.44 3.45
CA ARG A 983 -22.17 -25.98 3.23
C ARG A 983 -22.80 -25.18 4.36
N GLY A 984 -23.93 -25.65 4.90
CA GLY A 984 -24.60 -25.02 6.04
C GLY A 984 -23.81 -25.05 7.36
N ARG A 985 -22.79 -25.92 7.47
CA ARG A 985 -21.94 -26.06 8.66
C ARG A 985 -20.52 -25.54 8.51
N VAL A 986 -20.06 -25.14 7.32
CA VAL A 986 -18.67 -24.67 7.14
C VAL A 986 -18.32 -23.48 8.03
N ARG A 987 -19.23 -22.53 8.21
CA ARG A 987 -19.05 -21.41 9.17
C ARG A 987 -18.72 -21.89 10.59
N ALA A 988 -19.37 -22.96 11.06
CA ALA A 988 -19.11 -23.50 12.39
C ALA A 988 -17.72 -24.17 12.50
N LEU A 989 -17.18 -24.69 11.39
CA LEU A 989 -15.80 -25.17 11.34
C LEU A 989 -14.82 -24.00 11.41
N ALA A 990 -15.05 -22.93 10.64
CA ALA A 990 -14.21 -21.75 10.66
C ALA A 990 -14.14 -21.15 12.08
N ALA A 991 -15.28 -21.00 12.75
CA ALA A 991 -15.34 -20.56 14.14
C ALA A 991 -14.60 -21.51 15.10
N ALA A 992 -14.76 -22.83 14.95
CA ALA A 992 -14.06 -23.80 15.79
C ALA A 992 -12.53 -23.80 15.60
N LEU A 993 -12.05 -23.49 14.39
CA LEU A 993 -10.62 -23.32 14.10
C LEU A 993 -10.08 -22.02 14.72
N GLU A 994 -10.83 -20.92 14.59
CA GLU A 994 -10.52 -19.63 15.19
C GLU A 994 -10.45 -19.73 16.73
N ASP A 995 -11.49 -20.25 17.37
CA ASP A 995 -11.54 -20.54 18.83
C ASP A 995 -10.41 -21.49 19.27
N GLY A 996 -9.97 -22.36 18.35
CA GLY A 996 -8.89 -23.32 18.55
C GLY A 996 -7.48 -22.75 18.46
N GLY A 997 -7.34 -21.44 18.25
CA GLY A 997 -6.06 -20.74 18.08
C GLY A 997 -5.54 -20.75 16.64
N VAL A 998 -6.40 -20.91 15.65
CA VAL A 998 -6.07 -20.83 14.21
C VAL A 998 -6.83 -19.65 13.57
N PRO A 999 -6.51 -18.40 13.96
CA PRO A 999 -7.28 -17.22 13.54
C PRO A 999 -7.19 -16.94 12.03
N ASP A 1000 -6.09 -17.36 11.39
CA ASP A 1000 -5.86 -17.18 9.95
C ASP A 1000 -6.55 -18.24 9.06
N ALA A 1001 -7.46 -19.04 9.65
CA ALA A 1001 -8.16 -20.08 8.91
C ALA A 1001 -9.03 -19.47 7.81
N HIS A 1002 -8.81 -19.87 6.55
CA HIS A 1002 -9.57 -19.35 5.41
C HIS A 1002 -10.21 -20.48 4.62
N ALA A 1003 -11.53 -20.61 4.72
CA ALA A 1003 -12.28 -21.62 4.00
C ALA A 1003 -12.56 -21.19 2.56
N TRP A 1004 -12.02 -21.93 1.58
CA TRP A 1004 -12.21 -21.60 0.17
C TRP A 1004 -13.63 -21.98 -0.31
N PRO A 1005 -14.42 -21.06 -0.89
CA PRO A 1005 -15.84 -21.31 -1.18
C PRO A 1005 -16.15 -22.33 -2.28
N ARG A 1006 -15.15 -22.63 -3.12
CA ARG A 1006 -15.27 -23.47 -4.32
C ARG A 1006 -14.50 -24.77 -4.14
N PRO A 1007 -15.04 -25.92 -4.59
CA PRO A 1007 -14.28 -27.15 -4.56
C PRO A 1007 -13.13 -27.06 -5.57
N PHE A 1008 -11.96 -27.59 -5.20
CA PHE A 1008 -10.81 -27.69 -6.11
C PHE A 1008 -10.80 -29.02 -6.87
N SER A 1009 -11.65 -29.96 -6.48
CA SER A 1009 -11.90 -31.23 -7.17
C SER A 1009 -13.37 -31.59 -7.03
N SER A 1010 -13.99 -32.01 -8.14
CA SER A 1010 -15.41 -32.31 -8.24
C SER A 1010 -15.64 -33.53 -9.13
N THR A 1011 -16.32 -34.55 -8.60
CA THR A 1011 -16.91 -35.68 -9.33
C THR A 1011 -18.42 -35.74 -9.04
N PRO A 1012 -19.22 -36.56 -9.77
CA PRO A 1012 -20.66 -36.65 -9.54
C PRO A 1012 -21.07 -37.08 -8.11
N ASP A 1013 -20.17 -37.74 -7.40
CA ASP A 1013 -20.38 -38.37 -6.09
C ASP A 1013 -19.40 -37.88 -5.00
N ARG A 1014 -18.47 -36.99 -5.32
CA ARG A 1014 -17.46 -36.46 -4.38
C ARG A 1014 -17.06 -35.02 -4.68
N LEU A 1015 -16.97 -34.19 -3.64
CA LEU A 1015 -16.40 -32.83 -3.70
C LEU A 1015 -15.25 -32.69 -2.71
N ARG A 1016 -14.20 -31.95 -3.08
CA ARG A 1016 -13.09 -31.60 -2.16
C ARG A 1016 -12.93 -30.09 -2.04
N TYR A 1017 -12.98 -29.60 -0.81
CA TYR A 1017 -12.76 -28.20 -0.45
C TYR A 1017 -11.44 -28.05 0.33
N ALA A 1018 -10.87 -26.85 0.28
CA ALA A 1018 -9.66 -26.51 1.01
C ALA A 1018 -9.95 -25.41 2.04
N VAL A 1019 -9.40 -25.58 3.23
CA VAL A 1019 -9.31 -24.54 4.26
C VAL A 1019 -7.83 -24.28 4.51
N GLY A 1020 -7.36 -23.08 4.22
CA GLY A 1020 -6.00 -22.67 4.54
C GLY A 1020 -5.85 -22.54 6.06
N LEU A 1021 -4.81 -23.14 6.65
CA LEU A 1021 -4.63 -23.20 8.10
C LEU A 1021 -3.63 -22.17 8.65
N GLY A 1022 -3.49 -21.04 7.95
CA GLY A 1022 -2.54 -19.98 8.33
C GLY A 1022 -1.05 -20.35 8.19
N ARG A 1023 -0.19 -19.50 8.76
CA ARG A 1023 1.28 -19.66 8.75
C ARG A 1023 1.78 -20.64 9.81
N THR A 1024 1.03 -20.77 10.91
CA THR A 1024 1.30 -21.65 12.05
C THR A 1024 0.21 -22.73 12.17
N PRO A 1025 0.10 -23.65 11.21
CA PRO A 1025 -1.00 -24.60 11.15
C PRO A 1025 -0.93 -25.62 12.30
N PRO A 1026 -2.07 -26.04 12.86
CA PRO A 1026 -2.09 -27.14 13.82
C PRO A 1026 -1.53 -28.42 13.18
N ASP A 1027 -0.95 -29.29 14.00
CA ASP A 1027 -0.63 -30.65 13.58
C ASP A 1027 -1.91 -31.45 13.29
N ALA A 1028 -1.76 -32.65 12.71
CA ALA A 1028 -2.89 -33.48 12.32
C ALA A 1028 -3.76 -33.90 13.52
N GLY A 1029 -3.17 -34.14 14.69
CA GLY A 1029 -3.90 -34.55 15.89
C GLY A 1029 -4.76 -33.42 16.45
N ARG A 1030 -4.19 -32.21 16.56
CA ARG A 1030 -4.90 -31.01 17.00
C ARG A 1030 -5.99 -30.61 16.00
N LEU A 1031 -5.73 -30.68 14.69
CA LEU A 1031 -6.75 -30.42 13.67
C LEU A 1031 -7.93 -31.39 13.79
N ALA A 1032 -7.64 -32.69 13.96
CA ALA A 1032 -8.68 -33.69 14.16
C ALA A 1032 -9.52 -33.38 15.41
N ALA A 1033 -8.89 -33.01 16.53
CA ALA A 1033 -9.59 -32.62 17.76
C ALA A 1033 -10.50 -31.40 17.56
N LEU A 1034 -10.02 -30.34 16.89
CA LEU A 1034 -10.81 -29.14 16.61
C LEU A 1034 -12.00 -29.43 15.68
N SER A 1035 -11.82 -30.28 14.68
CA SER A 1035 -12.88 -30.62 13.71
C SER A 1035 -13.85 -31.72 14.21
N ALA A 1036 -13.48 -32.50 15.23
CA ALA A 1036 -14.25 -33.67 15.65
C ALA A 1036 -15.69 -33.32 16.04
N ARG A 1037 -15.87 -32.27 16.86
CA ARG A 1037 -17.21 -31.81 17.27
C ARG A 1037 -18.05 -31.37 16.08
N TRP A 1038 -17.43 -30.71 15.11
CA TRP A 1038 -18.08 -30.21 13.89
C TRP A 1038 -18.50 -31.34 12.94
N ALA A 1039 -17.63 -32.34 12.77
CA ALA A 1039 -17.87 -33.49 11.88
C ALA A 1039 -19.00 -34.39 12.39
N ARG A 1040 -19.34 -34.35 13.70
CA ARG A 1040 -20.46 -35.12 14.25
C ARG A 1040 -21.79 -34.75 13.57
N GLY A 1041 -22.43 -35.74 12.95
CA GLY A 1041 -23.69 -35.56 12.22
C GLY A 1041 -23.54 -35.05 10.79
N LEU A 1042 -22.33 -35.10 10.22
CA LEU A 1042 -22.06 -34.91 8.79
C LEU A 1042 -21.63 -36.23 8.15
N PRO A 1043 -22.57 -37.16 7.85
CA PRO A 1043 -22.23 -38.42 7.18
C PRO A 1043 -21.62 -38.11 5.81
N GLY A 1044 -20.62 -38.89 5.40
CA GLY A 1044 -19.89 -38.69 4.15
C GLY A 1044 -18.88 -37.53 4.16
N VAL A 1045 -18.67 -36.84 5.29
CA VAL A 1045 -17.69 -35.74 5.37
C VAL A 1045 -16.44 -36.16 6.14
N THR A 1046 -15.26 -35.95 5.55
CA THR A 1046 -13.97 -36.22 6.19
C THR A 1046 -13.05 -34.99 6.15
N VAL A 1047 -12.18 -34.86 7.15
CA VAL A 1047 -11.18 -33.77 7.27
C VAL A 1047 -9.79 -34.39 7.31
N THR A 1048 -8.91 -33.94 6.42
CA THR A 1048 -7.51 -34.40 6.38
C THR A 1048 -6.56 -33.21 6.31
N ARG A 1049 -5.38 -33.34 6.92
CA ARG A 1049 -4.33 -32.32 6.82
C ARG A 1049 -3.51 -32.59 5.55
N ALA A 1050 -3.23 -31.56 4.77
CA ALA A 1050 -2.36 -31.61 3.60
C ALA A 1050 -1.26 -30.54 3.68
N ALA A 1051 -0.09 -30.79 3.12
CA ALA A 1051 1.01 -29.81 3.09
C ALA A 1051 0.77 -28.76 1.99
N GLY A 1052 1.50 -27.65 2.04
CA GLY A 1052 1.28 -26.48 1.18
C GLY A 1052 1.20 -26.79 -0.33
N GLY A 1053 2.01 -27.72 -0.84
CA GLY A 1053 2.06 -28.11 -2.25
C GLY A 1053 1.04 -29.16 -2.70
N ASP A 1054 0.31 -29.79 -1.77
CA ASP A 1054 -0.61 -30.88 -2.06
C ASP A 1054 -2.01 -30.41 -2.52
N VAL A 1055 -2.30 -29.11 -2.32
CA VAL A 1055 -3.52 -28.46 -2.80
C VAL A 1055 -3.14 -27.59 -4.01
N PRO A 1056 -3.82 -27.75 -5.17
CA PRO A 1056 -3.52 -26.96 -6.36
C PRO A 1056 -3.82 -25.47 -6.13
N THR A 1057 -3.32 -24.61 -7.02
CA THR A 1057 -3.70 -23.21 -7.02
C THR A 1057 -5.22 -23.08 -7.15
N LEU A 1058 -5.84 -22.42 -6.17
CA LEU A 1058 -7.29 -22.25 -6.09
C LEU A 1058 -7.68 -21.03 -6.93
N GLY A 1059 -8.42 -21.25 -8.03
CA GLY A 1059 -8.78 -20.24 -9.04
C GLY A 1059 -10.24 -20.25 -9.41
#